data_AF-A0A2D0NH14-F1
#
_entry.id   AF-A0A2D0NH14-F1
#
_cell.length_a   1.000
_cell.length_b   1.000
_cell.length_c   1.000
_cell.angle_alpha   90.00
_cell.angle_beta   90.00
_cell.angle_gamma   90.00
#
_symmetry.space_group_name_H-M   'P 1'
#
loop_
_entity.id
_entity.type
_entity.pdbx_description
1 polymer ?
#
loop_
_entity_poly.entity_id
_entity_poly.type
_entity_poly.pdbx_seq_one_letter_code
_entity_poly.pdbx_strand_id
1 'polypeptide(L)'
;MVDGKKAVCYPPSTLDHPPSTLNPPPIIEIYTLKNYKLKELRTYTSTEWLADNRKKYRQVFDRYQTTYVYAELSFYNKLFDIEDWDIEVELRCFSLKKGKKELCILPFRRKVSKYDHTVYVREGWGNKSEGAFWKKGTYYWEAWIEGEKVATKYFYIEDPGDEEIPGLNPFIEVQSIKLYEGPYDDVPEEERQYYRQFSAEDTRYIYVEIVLRNMLYGKAWHCELFTKFFNDARELKGQVVRLQRIEKKDEWIKITAGWGSNVKGSWREDRYTAELIFMDRLIAAIPFEVEEEFEKGIPGVILPDRLAPVILSPEVEDDDSFEEVMAKMEDLIGLVDIKEQVRNHAKYIQFLQLRKNRGFEEKDEINVHSIFIGNPGTGKTTVAGMMGRLYRKMGLLTKGHVHVVDRVDLVGEYIGQTAPKVKSAIEKARGGVLFIDEAYSLARSTEDTKDFGREVIEILVREMSNGPGDLAVIVAGYPKEMKQFLDSNPGLKSRFRLNFEFSDYLPQELSVIAEYACREKGVELTENARGKIDEIIVDAYRKRDRTFGNARFVYDLIEKAKINLGLRIMSLEAPEMVNKEDLAVIHLDDVQLIRLDRTQELPNIPVDEGLLQESLDELSHLIGMERIKAQINEMVRLVRFYRQSNRDVLNSFFLHTVFIGNPGTGKTTVARILTKIYKALGVLERGHMVETDRQGLVAGYVGQTAIKTTEKIDEAMGGVLFIDEAYALTQRPTGGAQGDFGDEAIQTLLKRMEDNRGFFFVFVAGYPDNMESFLKANPGLSSRFDKILKFEDYSPEELHRIALMMLSENDLIPSPEAEEHLKNYLSYIYEYRDKYFGNARTVRSVVQEVVKEHNLRFAALPAEERANMPENLLTLEDVASLKMDKTDFVFNKKTIGFRASGGR
;
A
#
# COMPACT_ATOMS: atom_id res chain seq x y z
N MET A 1 -45.10 20.94 43.09
CA MET A 1 -45.43 19.60 43.62
C MET A 1 -44.68 18.59 42.76
N VAL A 2 -43.51 18.15 43.22
CA VAL A 2 -43.28 16.89 43.98
C VAL A 2 -42.86 15.78 43.02
N ASP A 3 -41.56 15.46 43.15
CA ASP A 3 -40.91 14.14 43.17
C ASP A 3 -41.15 13.09 42.09
N GLY A 4 -40.02 12.52 41.65
CA GLY A 4 -39.67 11.21 42.20
C GLY A 4 -39.86 10.00 41.29
N LYS A 5 -38.73 9.53 40.76
CA LYS A 5 -38.28 8.13 40.66
C LYS A 5 -39.35 7.04 40.87
N LYS A 6 -39.45 6.12 39.89
CA LYS A 6 -39.89 4.73 40.12
C LYS A 6 -38.72 3.76 39.95
N ALA A 7 -38.44 3.04 41.03
CA ALA A 7 -37.71 1.79 41.08
C ALA A 7 -38.67 0.61 40.89
N VAL A 8 -38.15 -0.57 40.53
CA VAL A 8 -38.79 -1.87 40.76
C VAL A 8 -37.74 -2.87 41.27
N CYS A 9 -38.12 -3.59 42.34
CA CYS A 9 -37.37 -4.56 43.17
C CYS A 9 -37.45 -6.01 42.61
N TYR A 10 -36.61 -6.98 42.98
CA TYR A 10 -36.69 -7.91 44.16
C TYR A 10 -35.62 -9.07 44.01
N PRO A 11 -35.42 -10.05 44.92
CA PRO A 11 -34.51 -10.04 46.08
C PRO A 11 -33.65 -11.37 46.18
N PRO A 12 -33.29 -11.97 47.34
CA PRO A 12 -31.91 -12.36 47.72
C PRO A 12 -31.58 -13.86 47.63
N SER A 13 -30.29 -14.23 47.71
CA SER A 13 -29.87 -15.61 48.04
C SER A 13 -28.63 -15.64 48.94
N THR A 14 -28.64 -16.63 49.83
CA THR A 14 -27.85 -16.81 51.05
C THR A 14 -26.58 -17.64 50.85
N LEU A 15 -25.54 -17.27 51.61
CA LEU A 15 -24.48 -18.04 52.28
C LEU A 15 -24.18 -19.50 51.86
N ASP A 16 -22.93 -19.78 51.49
CA ASP A 16 -22.03 -20.68 52.27
C ASP A 16 -20.61 -20.78 51.65
N HIS A 17 -19.57 -20.44 52.42
CA HIS A 17 -18.17 -20.79 52.18
C HIS A 17 -17.57 -21.39 53.47
N PRO A 18 -16.81 -22.50 53.41
CA PRO A 18 -16.03 -22.99 54.54
C PRO A 18 -14.63 -22.33 54.60
N PRO A 19 -13.92 -22.39 55.75
CA PRO A 19 -12.98 -21.35 56.14
C PRO A 19 -11.49 -21.70 55.99
N SER A 20 -10.70 -20.63 56.09
CA SER A 20 -9.33 -20.54 56.65
C SER A 20 -8.13 -20.93 55.78
N THR A 21 -7.40 -19.91 55.33
CA THR A 21 -6.06 -19.55 55.86
C THR A 21 -5.79 -18.08 55.57
N LEU A 22 -5.97 -17.22 56.57
CA LEU A 22 -5.67 -15.79 56.53
C LEU A 22 -4.16 -15.57 56.80
N ASN A 23 -3.44 -15.09 55.80
CA ASN A 23 -2.26 -14.25 56.05
C ASN A 23 -2.73 -12.85 56.48
N PRO A 24 -2.08 -12.19 57.45
CA PRO A 24 -2.50 -10.86 57.88
C PRO A 24 -2.28 -9.83 56.76
N PRO A 25 -3.19 -8.85 56.56
CA PRO A 25 -2.94 -7.74 55.66
C PRO A 25 -1.86 -6.81 56.26
N PRO A 26 -1.07 -6.13 55.41
CA PRO A 26 -0.04 -5.23 55.88
C PRO A 26 -0.66 -4.01 56.57
N ILE A 27 0.09 -3.49 57.53
CA ILE A 27 -0.18 -2.31 58.35
C ILE A 27 -0.62 -1.15 57.45
N ILE A 28 -1.84 -0.63 57.70
CA ILE A 28 -2.32 0.62 57.09
C ILE A 28 -1.49 1.76 57.71
N GLU A 29 -0.53 2.27 56.95
CA GLU A 29 0.09 3.56 57.24
C GLU A 29 -1.00 4.65 57.23
N ILE A 30 -1.14 5.34 58.36
CA ILE A 30 -2.01 6.50 58.51
C ILE A 30 -1.46 7.58 57.59
N TYR A 31 -2.07 7.76 56.40
CA TYR A 31 -1.77 8.90 55.54
C TYR A 31 -2.15 10.19 56.30
N THR A 32 -1.14 10.92 56.76
CA THR A 32 -1.30 12.31 57.20
C THR A 32 -1.87 13.12 56.03
N LEU A 33 -3.11 13.58 56.17
CA LEU A 33 -3.77 14.43 55.18
C LEU A 33 -3.00 15.77 55.09
N LYS A 34 -2.15 15.91 54.08
CA LYS A 34 -1.46 17.17 53.78
C LYS A 34 -2.46 18.26 53.39
N ASN A 35 -2.31 19.46 53.94
CA ASN A 35 -3.14 20.66 53.68
C ASN A 35 -2.98 21.25 52.27
N TYR A 36 -2.10 20.68 51.44
CA TYR A 36 -1.86 21.09 50.07
C TYR A 36 -1.91 19.92 49.09
N LYS A 37 -2.06 20.24 47.81
CA LYS A 37 -1.81 19.33 46.69
C LYS A 37 -0.86 20.01 45.73
N LEU A 38 0.33 19.43 45.50
CA LEU A 38 1.30 19.96 44.55
C LEU A 38 0.66 20.18 43.17
N LYS A 39 0.91 21.34 42.56
CA LYS A 39 0.46 21.66 41.21
C LYS A 39 1.63 21.47 40.24
N GLU A 40 2.71 22.23 40.40
CA GLU A 40 3.90 22.14 39.54
C GLU A 40 5.08 22.97 40.06
N LEU A 41 6.27 22.70 39.53
CA LEU A 41 7.48 23.50 39.69
C LEU A 41 8.00 23.93 38.31
N ARG A 42 8.12 25.24 38.08
CA ARG A 42 8.54 25.81 36.79
C ARG A 42 9.76 26.72 36.93
N THR A 43 10.47 26.95 35.83
CA THR A 43 11.65 27.82 35.77
C THR A 43 11.48 28.94 34.75
N TYR A 44 12.03 30.13 35.03
CA TYR A 44 12.00 31.30 34.15
C TYR A 44 13.15 32.27 34.44
N THR A 45 13.42 33.26 33.57
CA THR A 45 14.53 34.24 33.76
C THR A 45 14.11 35.69 33.99
N SER A 46 12.95 36.12 33.48
CA SER A 46 12.57 37.55 33.52
C SER A 46 11.65 37.94 34.68
N THR A 47 12.00 39.04 35.36
CA THR A 47 11.14 39.73 36.34
C THR A 47 10.37 40.90 35.74
N GLU A 48 10.52 41.21 34.45
CA GLU A 48 9.85 42.33 33.80
C GLU A 48 8.32 42.26 33.98
N TRP A 49 7.72 43.45 34.05
CA TRP A 49 6.28 43.63 33.93
C TRP A 49 5.88 43.26 32.50
N LEU A 50 5.40 42.04 32.32
CA LEU A 50 4.87 41.55 31.05
C LEU A 50 3.40 41.98 30.95
N ALA A 51 2.99 42.48 29.78
CA ALA A 51 1.57 42.57 29.44
C ALA A 51 0.94 41.17 29.66
N ASP A 52 -0.24 41.13 30.27
CA ASP A 52 -0.97 39.92 30.70
C ASP A 52 -0.43 39.14 31.91
N ASN A 53 0.61 39.64 32.59
CA ASN A 53 1.10 39.08 33.86
C ASN A 53 1.54 37.59 33.79
N ARG A 54 1.82 37.07 32.58
CA ARG A 54 2.24 35.67 32.35
C ARG A 54 3.75 35.59 32.19
N LYS A 55 4.42 34.82 33.05
CA LYS A 55 5.86 34.57 32.96
C LYS A 55 6.21 33.66 31.78
N LYS A 56 7.35 33.94 31.13
CA LYS A 56 7.92 33.10 30.07
C LYS A 56 8.71 31.95 30.69
N TYR A 57 8.02 30.84 30.97
CA TYR A 57 8.66 29.65 31.52
C TYR A 57 9.41 28.88 30.43
N ARG A 58 10.64 28.49 30.74
CA ARG A 58 11.51 27.70 29.85
C ARG A 58 12.54 26.92 30.66
N GLN A 59 13.14 25.91 30.05
CA GLN A 59 14.17 25.04 30.62
C GLN A 59 15.53 25.26 29.98
N VAL A 60 15.60 25.78 28.75
CA VAL A 60 16.87 26.05 28.07
C VAL A 60 17.13 27.55 28.04
N PHE A 61 18.35 27.93 28.41
CA PHE A 61 18.76 29.32 28.54
C PHE A 61 20.12 29.55 27.89
N ASP A 62 20.27 30.70 27.22
CA ASP A 62 21.54 31.18 26.70
C ASP A 62 22.42 31.68 27.86
N ARG A 63 23.65 31.16 27.95
CA ARG A 63 24.63 31.57 28.94
C ARG A 63 24.82 33.09 28.99
N TYR A 64 25.06 33.74 27.85
CA TYR A 64 25.41 35.15 27.76
C TYR A 64 24.22 36.10 27.91
N GLN A 65 22.98 35.60 27.92
CA GLN A 65 21.79 36.41 28.16
C GLN A 65 21.15 36.12 29.53
N THR A 66 21.68 35.14 30.28
CA THR A 66 21.08 34.72 31.55
C THR A 66 21.70 35.45 32.75
N THR A 67 20.86 36.16 33.49
CA THR A 67 21.19 36.80 34.77
C THR A 67 20.77 35.93 35.96
N TYR A 68 19.47 35.81 36.17
CA TYR A 68 18.83 35.04 37.24
C TYR A 68 17.96 33.93 36.65
N VAL A 69 18.02 32.74 37.23
CA VAL A 69 17.04 31.67 36.97
C VAL A 69 16.17 31.54 38.20
N TYR A 70 14.87 31.74 38.00
CA TYR A 70 13.84 31.64 39.02
C TYR A 70 13.16 30.28 38.99
N ALA A 71 12.73 29.82 40.15
CA ALA A 71 11.83 28.71 40.36
C ALA A 71 10.49 29.23 40.90
N GLU A 72 9.39 28.80 40.29
CA GLU A 72 8.04 28.99 40.80
C GLU A 72 7.46 27.64 41.20
N LEU A 73 7.25 27.45 42.49
CA LEU A 73 6.47 26.36 43.03
C LEU A 73 5.02 26.80 43.17
N SER A 74 4.10 26.00 42.65
CA SER A 74 2.67 26.20 42.89
C SER A 74 2.01 24.95 43.45
N PHE A 75 1.02 25.16 44.31
CA PHE A 75 0.22 24.10 44.90
C PHE A 75 -1.20 24.60 45.21
N TYR A 76 -2.15 23.67 45.18
CA TYR A 76 -3.53 23.93 45.57
C TYR A 76 -3.65 23.90 47.09
N ASN A 77 -4.35 24.89 47.64
CA ASN A 77 -4.71 24.95 49.05
C ASN A 77 -5.94 24.06 49.31
N LYS A 78 -5.80 22.99 50.10
CA LYS A 78 -6.94 22.12 50.44
C LYS A 78 -7.82 22.70 51.56
N LEU A 79 -7.34 23.72 52.27
CA LEU A 79 -8.09 24.46 53.29
C LEU A 79 -8.68 25.76 52.74
N PHE A 80 -8.83 25.85 51.41
CA PHE A 80 -9.53 26.95 50.75
C PHE A 80 -10.97 27.07 51.30
N ASP A 81 -11.40 28.30 51.59
CA ASP A 81 -12.62 28.68 52.29
C ASP A 81 -12.78 28.18 53.75
N ILE A 82 -11.79 27.46 54.30
CA ILE A 82 -11.84 26.92 55.67
C ILE A 82 -11.07 27.81 56.64
N GLU A 83 -9.73 27.79 56.59
CA GLU A 83 -8.88 28.51 57.56
C GLU A 83 -7.52 28.91 56.97
N ASP A 84 -6.91 29.94 57.57
CA ASP A 84 -5.55 30.34 57.26
C ASP A 84 -4.57 29.38 57.94
N TRP A 85 -3.45 29.06 57.28
CA TRP A 85 -2.42 28.19 57.84
C TRP A 85 -1.02 28.63 57.38
N ASP A 86 0.02 28.22 58.11
CA ASP A 86 1.42 28.51 57.74
C ASP A 86 2.03 27.29 57.04
N ILE A 87 2.91 27.56 56.07
CA ILE A 87 3.69 26.55 55.37
C ILE A 87 5.16 26.95 55.28
N GLU A 88 6.06 26.00 55.51
CA GLU A 88 7.49 26.14 55.28
C GLU A 88 7.90 25.47 53.97
N VAL A 89 8.53 26.24 53.10
CA VAL A 89 8.95 25.83 51.76
C VAL A 89 10.43 26.14 51.58
N GLU A 90 11.19 25.20 51.03
CA GLU A 90 12.58 25.45 50.64
C GLU A 90 12.76 25.17 49.14
N LEU A 91 13.34 26.14 48.44
CA LEU A 91 13.77 25.97 47.06
C LEU A 91 15.30 25.83 47.03
N ARG A 92 15.78 24.67 46.57
CA ARG A 92 17.20 24.32 46.53
C ARG A 92 17.67 24.20 45.09
N CYS A 93 18.75 24.87 44.72
CA CYS A 93 19.31 24.81 43.36
C CYS A 93 20.62 24.01 43.35
N PHE A 94 20.78 23.13 42.36
CA PHE A 94 21.95 22.27 42.22
C PHE A 94 22.52 22.34 40.81
N SER A 95 23.84 22.14 40.71
CA SER A 95 24.58 21.90 39.47
C SER A 95 25.06 20.45 39.40
N LEU A 96 25.04 19.86 38.21
CA LEU A 96 25.49 18.47 37.97
C LEU A 96 26.92 18.35 37.41
N LYS A 97 27.70 19.44 37.40
CA LYS A 97 29.05 19.43 36.84
C LYS A 97 30.02 18.66 37.75
N LYS A 98 30.43 17.45 37.34
CA LYS A 98 31.31 16.52 38.10
C LYS A 98 30.74 16.06 39.46
N GLY A 99 29.42 15.87 39.54
CA GLY A 99 28.71 15.47 40.77
C GLY A 99 27.61 16.47 41.14
N LYS A 100 26.84 16.16 42.20
CA LYS A 100 25.81 17.05 42.74
C LYS A 100 26.48 18.15 43.57
N LYS A 101 26.54 19.39 43.05
CA LYS A 101 26.98 20.57 43.80
C LYS A 101 25.78 21.45 44.12
N GLU A 102 25.54 21.72 45.39
CA GLU A 102 24.53 22.70 45.83
C GLU A 102 24.98 24.13 45.52
N LEU A 103 24.10 24.92 44.91
CA LEU A 103 24.33 26.32 44.58
C LEU A 103 23.69 27.26 45.59
N CYS A 104 22.46 26.97 46.01
CA CYS A 104 21.73 27.74 47.03
C CYS A 104 20.60 26.93 47.68
N ILE A 105 20.21 27.35 48.89
CA ILE A 105 19.00 26.95 49.60
C ILE A 105 18.26 28.24 49.96
N LEU A 106 17.00 28.34 49.57
CA LEU A 106 16.15 29.51 49.78
C LEU A 106 14.93 29.09 50.62
N PRO A 107 15.02 29.16 51.96
CA PRO A 107 13.92 28.85 52.85
C PRO A 107 12.93 30.01 52.92
N PHE A 108 11.64 29.70 52.89
CA PHE A 108 10.55 30.65 52.93
C PHE A 108 9.40 30.13 53.78
N ARG A 109 8.97 30.92 54.76
CA ARG A 109 7.74 30.66 55.51
C ARG A 109 6.63 31.54 55.01
N ARG A 110 5.52 30.94 54.60
CA ARG A 110 4.36 31.65 54.04
C ARG A 110 3.12 31.40 54.87
N LYS A 111 2.38 32.47 55.18
CA LYS A 111 0.98 32.35 55.59
C LYS A 111 0.09 32.15 54.36
N VAL A 112 -0.56 31.02 54.26
CA VAL A 112 -1.55 30.67 53.24
C VAL A 112 -2.92 31.15 53.69
N SER A 113 -3.50 32.06 52.93
CA SER A 113 -4.86 32.57 53.17
C SER A 113 -5.90 31.53 52.77
N LYS A 114 -6.99 31.42 53.55
CA LYS A 114 -8.15 30.61 53.15
C LYS A 114 -8.79 31.07 51.83
N TYR A 115 -8.54 32.31 51.40
CA TYR A 115 -9.08 32.85 50.13
C TYR A 115 -8.17 32.58 48.92
N ASP A 116 -6.99 31.98 49.12
CA ASP A 116 -6.08 31.62 48.03
C ASP A 116 -6.27 30.15 47.66
N HIS A 117 -6.95 29.86 46.55
CA HIS A 117 -7.14 28.48 46.09
C HIS A 117 -5.84 27.88 45.52
N THR A 118 -4.95 28.71 44.94
CA THR A 118 -3.62 28.33 44.46
C THR A 118 -2.57 29.26 45.06
N VAL A 119 -1.53 28.68 45.65
CA VAL A 119 -0.41 29.41 46.27
C VAL A 119 0.81 29.31 45.36
N TYR A 120 1.58 30.41 45.25
CA TYR A 120 2.76 30.52 44.38
C TYR A 120 4.00 31.00 45.13
N VAL A 121 4.98 30.13 45.37
CA VAL A 121 6.27 30.51 45.97
C VAL A 121 7.28 30.70 44.85
N ARG A 122 7.94 31.87 44.82
CA ARG A 122 8.81 32.29 43.71
C ARG A 122 10.13 32.79 44.25
N GLU A 123 11.21 32.14 43.88
CA GLU A 123 12.55 32.55 44.27
C GLU A 123 13.51 32.38 43.10
N GLY A 124 14.59 33.16 43.08
CA GLY A 124 15.56 33.09 42.00
C GLY A 124 16.99 33.23 42.48
N TRP A 125 17.88 32.66 41.69
CA TRP A 125 19.30 32.67 41.96
C TRP A 125 20.09 33.11 40.73
N GLY A 126 21.16 33.87 40.93
CA GLY A 126 21.99 34.38 39.84
C GLY A 126 22.68 35.69 40.18
N ASN A 127 23.07 36.41 39.13
CA ASN A 127 23.80 37.68 39.22
C ASN A 127 23.17 38.71 38.28
N LYS A 128 23.28 40.00 38.62
CA LYS A 128 22.85 41.13 37.77
C LYS A 128 23.61 41.21 36.45
N SER A 129 24.87 40.79 36.43
CA SER A 129 25.67 40.75 35.20
C SER A 129 25.37 39.50 34.39
N GLU A 130 24.93 39.68 33.14
CA GLU A 130 24.69 38.61 32.16
C GLU A 130 25.96 37.75 31.93
N GLY A 131 25.81 36.44 31.78
CA GLY A 131 26.92 35.51 31.49
C GLY A 131 27.94 35.29 32.60
N ALA A 132 27.84 36.03 33.71
CA ALA A 132 28.84 36.02 34.78
C ALA A 132 28.77 34.74 35.63
N PHE A 133 27.58 34.41 36.14
CA PHE A 133 27.38 33.31 37.10
C PHE A 133 27.14 31.96 36.43
N TRP A 134 26.10 31.88 35.61
CA TRP A 134 25.68 30.65 34.96
C TRP A 134 26.70 30.23 33.90
N LYS A 135 27.18 28.99 33.98
CA LYS A 135 28.09 28.38 32.99
C LYS A 135 27.39 27.24 32.28
N LYS A 136 27.88 26.87 31.09
CA LYS A 136 27.34 25.71 30.35
C LYS A 136 27.20 24.48 31.26
N GLY A 137 26.02 23.89 31.28
CA GLY A 137 25.77 22.66 32.04
C GLY A 137 24.30 22.45 32.41
N THR A 138 24.06 21.32 33.06
CA THR A 138 22.76 20.93 33.59
C THR A 138 22.62 21.31 35.06
N TYR A 139 21.47 21.88 35.38
CA TYR A 139 21.10 22.35 36.70
C TYR A 139 19.68 21.87 37.03
N TYR A 140 19.29 21.94 38.30
CA TYR A 140 17.90 21.68 38.67
C TYR A 140 17.53 22.38 39.98
N TRP A 141 16.24 22.67 40.09
CA TRP A 141 15.60 23.10 41.32
C TRP A 141 14.92 21.91 41.99
N GLU A 142 15.08 21.78 43.30
CA GLU A 142 14.26 20.95 44.16
C GLU A 142 13.35 21.84 45.00
N ALA A 143 12.07 21.49 45.08
CA ALA A 143 11.14 22.10 46.03
C ALA A 143 10.89 21.14 47.18
N TRP A 144 11.03 21.65 48.40
CA TRP A 144 10.78 20.96 49.64
C TRP A 144 9.67 21.69 50.40
N ILE A 145 8.74 20.94 50.98
CA ILE A 145 7.65 21.47 51.80
C ILE A 145 7.66 20.69 53.11
N GLU A 146 7.70 21.38 54.25
CA GLU A 146 7.72 20.76 55.60
C GLU A 146 8.81 19.68 55.74
N GLY A 147 10.00 19.95 55.20
CA GLY A 147 11.14 19.02 55.26
C GLY A 147 11.08 17.84 54.26
N GLU A 148 10.04 17.74 53.42
CA GLU A 148 9.91 16.68 52.41
C GLU A 148 10.08 17.21 50.99
N LYS A 149 10.86 16.50 50.16
CA LYS A 149 11.03 16.86 48.74
C LYS A 149 9.74 16.56 47.96
N VAL A 150 9.15 17.59 47.37
CA VAL A 150 7.88 17.47 46.62
C VAL A 150 8.05 17.54 45.11
N ALA A 151 9.06 18.25 44.59
CA ALA A 151 9.24 18.40 43.15
C ALA A 151 10.70 18.60 42.76
N THR A 152 11.03 18.26 41.51
CA THR A 152 12.34 18.55 40.91
C THR A 152 12.14 19.05 39.48
N LYS A 153 12.82 20.13 39.08
CA LYS A 153 12.74 20.70 37.73
C LYS A 153 14.13 21.00 37.19
N TYR A 154 14.50 20.32 36.10
CA TYR A 154 15.77 20.51 35.41
C TYR A 154 15.76 21.71 34.47
N PHE A 155 16.90 22.37 34.36
CA PHE A 155 17.16 23.39 33.35
C PHE A 155 18.60 23.32 32.85
N TYR A 156 18.83 23.91 31.68
CA TYR A 156 20.06 23.79 30.91
C TYR A 156 20.54 25.18 30.55
N ILE A 157 21.81 25.46 30.84
CA ILE A 157 22.50 26.64 30.36
C ILE A 157 23.35 26.19 29.19
N GLU A 158 23.06 26.71 28.00
CA GLU A 158 23.80 26.40 26.78
C GLU A 158 24.68 27.59 26.36
N ASP A 159 25.80 27.27 25.72
CA ASP A 159 26.84 28.24 25.39
C ASP A 159 27.08 28.23 23.87
N PRO A 160 26.73 29.32 23.18
CA PRO A 160 26.86 29.40 21.73
C PRO A 160 28.32 29.51 21.25
N GLY A 161 29.27 29.89 22.11
CA GLY A 161 30.64 30.24 21.72
C GLY A 161 30.86 31.74 21.53
N ASP A 162 31.97 32.12 20.89
CA ASP A 162 32.54 33.48 20.93
C ASP A 162 32.09 34.42 19.78
N GLU A 163 31.19 34.00 18.89
CA GLU A 163 30.76 34.83 17.74
C GLU A 163 29.24 35.07 17.76
N GLU A 164 28.76 36.06 18.52
CA GLU A 164 27.46 36.67 18.22
C GLU A 164 27.60 37.50 16.95
N ILE A 165 27.17 36.95 15.82
CA ILE A 165 26.96 37.73 14.59
C ILE A 165 25.61 38.44 14.74
N PRO A 166 25.56 39.79 14.72
CA PRO A 166 24.30 40.52 14.87
C PRO A 166 23.28 40.12 13.79
N GLY A 167 22.11 39.64 14.20
CA GLY A 167 21.00 39.28 13.32
C GLY A 167 20.85 37.78 13.01
N LEU A 168 21.83 36.94 13.35
CA LEU A 168 21.76 35.49 13.17
C LEU A 168 21.58 34.77 14.52
N ASN A 169 20.82 33.68 14.53
CA ASN A 169 20.69 32.84 15.72
C ASN A 169 21.90 31.89 15.79
N PRO A 170 22.71 31.94 16.86
CA PRO A 170 23.96 31.18 16.93
C PRO A 170 23.76 29.67 17.21
N PHE A 171 22.53 29.24 17.48
CA PHE A 171 22.22 27.83 17.78
C PHE A 171 21.64 27.09 16.58
N ILE A 172 20.72 27.74 15.86
CA ILE A 172 19.88 27.10 14.85
C ILE A 172 19.61 28.02 13.66
N GLU A 173 19.47 27.42 12.50
CA GLU A 173 18.94 28.06 11.29
C GLU A 173 17.70 27.32 10.81
N VAL A 174 16.63 28.03 10.47
CA VAL A 174 15.37 27.43 9.99
C VAL A 174 15.54 27.05 8.52
N GLN A 175 15.35 25.78 8.21
CA GLN A 175 15.64 25.23 6.88
C GLN A 175 14.38 24.78 6.16
N SER A 176 13.47 24.12 6.88
CA SER A 176 12.14 23.83 6.34
C SER A 176 11.07 23.88 7.40
N ILE A 177 9.90 24.39 7.02
CA ILE A 177 8.69 24.25 7.81
C ILE A 177 7.52 23.87 6.90
N LYS A 178 6.81 22.80 7.25
CA LYS A 178 5.65 22.32 6.50
C LYS A 178 4.50 21.99 7.43
N LEU A 179 3.28 22.02 6.90
CA LEU A 179 2.08 21.68 7.66
C LEU A 179 1.39 20.45 7.07
N TYR A 180 0.92 19.54 7.92
CA TYR A 180 0.16 18.36 7.52
C TYR A 180 -0.96 18.05 8.53
N GLU A 181 -1.98 17.31 8.07
CA GLU A 181 -3.05 16.80 8.93
C GLU A 181 -2.69 15.39 9.44
N GLY A 182 -3.07 15.07 10.67
CA GLY A 182 -2.89 13.72 11.19
C GLY A 182 -3.73 13.38 12.43
N PRO A 183 -3.74 12.10 12.84
CA PRO A 183 -4.26 11.68 14.13
C PRO A 183 -3.34 12.12 15.29
N TYR A 184 -3.74 11.87 16.54
CA TYR A 184 -2.93 12.19 17.73
C TYR A 184 -1.55 11.49 17.76
N ASP A 185 -1.44 10.30 17.18
CA ASP A 185 -0.19 9.50 17.18
C ASP A 185 0.81 9.90 16.08
N ASP A 186 0.62 11.06 15.44
CA ASP A 186 1.38 11.56 14.29
C ASP A 186 1.24 10.63 13.04
N VAL A 187 1.76 11.06 11.89
CA VAL A 187 1.75 10.30 10.62
C VAL A 187 3.21 9.96 10.24
N PRO A 188 3.51 8.73 9.78
CA PRO A 188 4.83 8.39 9.24
C PRO A 188 5.29 9.34 8.13
N GLU A 189 6.58 9.70 8.08
CA GLU A 189 7.12 10.71 7.14
C GLU A 189 6.79 10.42 5.66
N GLU A 190 6.74 9.13 5.29
CA GLU A 190 6.44 8.63 3.94
C GLU A 190 4.97 8.81 3.53
N GLU A 191 4.07 8.90 4.50
CA GLU A 191 2.61 9.00 4.29
C GLU A 191 2.09 10.44 4.44
N ARG A 192 2.95 11.39 4.86
CA ARG A 192 2.58 12.79 5.10
C ARG A 192 2.16 13.49 3.81
N GLN A 193 0.96 14.07 3.84
CA GLN A 193 0.49 14.99 2.82
C GLN A 193 0.52 16.41 3.36
N TYR A 194 1.17 17.32 2.63
CA TYR A 194 1.34 18.70 3.07
C TYR A 194 0.27 19.62 2.49
N TYR A 195 -0.23 20.51 3.33
CA TYR A 195 -1.33 21.41 3.00
C TYR A 195 -0.97 22.86 3.35
N ARG A 196 -1.45 23.78 2.52
CA ARG A 196 -1.45 25.23 2.84
C ARG A 196 -2.79 25.68 3.42
N GLN A 197 -3.85 24.91 3.15
CA GLN A 197 -5.21 25.12 3.66
C GLN A 197 -5.79 23.79 4.15
N PHE A 198 -6.50 23.85 5.27
CA PHE A 198 -7.04 22.69 5.98
C PHE A 198 -8.57 22.70 5.94
N SER A 199 -9.21 21.53 5.79
CA SER A 199 -10.68 21.43 5.88
C SER A 199 -11.14 21.54 7.34
N ALA A 200 -12.08 22.43 7.63
CA ALA A 200 -12.68 22.61 8.95
C ALA A 200 -13.39 21.33 9.42
N GLU A 201 -14.09 20.65 8.51
CA GLU A 201 -14.83 19.44 8.82
C GLU A 201 -13.90 18.24 9.06
N ASP A 202 -12.85 18.08 8.26
CA ASP A 202 -12.05 16.86 8.27
C ASP A 202 -10.77 16.92 9.12
N THR A 203 -10.30 18.11 9.49
CA THR A 203 -9.03 18.28 10.18
C THR A 203 -9.12 17.91 11.67
N ARG A 204 -8.22 17.01 12.11
CA ARG A 204 -8.04 16.64 13.52
C ARG A 204 -6.92 17.46 14.15
N TYR A 205 -5.68 17.09 13.87
CA TYR A 205 -4.48 17.82 14.28
C TYR A 205 -3.81 18.45 13.09
N ILE A 206 -3.39 19.71 13.26
CA ILE A 206 -2.48 20.36 12.34
C ILE A 206 -1.09 20.25 12.94
N TYR A 207 -0.22 19.53 12.25
CA TYR A 207 1.18 19.35 12.62
C TYR A 207 2.07 20.33 11.89
N VAL A 208 3.03 20.89 12.62
CA VAL A 208 4.15 21.64 12.08
C VAL A 208 5.37 20.73 12.06
N GLU A 209 5.82 20.34 10.86
CA GLU A 209 7.10 19.69 10.63
C GLU A 209 8.19 20.76 10.51
N ILE A 210 9.23 20.66 11.32
CA ILE A 210 10.28 21.68 11.45
C ILE A 210 11.62 21.00 11.25
N VAL A 211 12.40 21.49 10.28
CA VAL A 211 13.78 21.10 10.04
C VAL A 211 14.66 22.31 10.29
N LEU A 212 15.62 22.16 11.20
CA LEU A 212 16.60 23.18 11.54
C LEU A 212 18.01 22.67 11.26
N ARG A 213 18.92 23.55 10.85
CA ARG A 213 20.36 23.28 10.84
C ARG A 213 20.94 23.54 12.22
N ASN A 214 21.75 22.64 12.73
CA ASN A 214 22.49 22.80 13.98
C ASN A 214 23.76 23.63 13.73
N MET A 215 23.81 24.84 14.29
CA MET A 215 24.97 25.73 14.14
C MET A 215 26.09 25.41 15.14
N LEU A 216 25.83 24.56 16.14
CA LEU A 216 26.80 24.15 17.17
C LEU A 216 27.41 22.77 16.89
N TYR A 217 27.81 22.53 15.64
CA TYR A 217 28.44 21.27 15.24
C TYR A 217 29.64 20.93 16.14
N GLY A 218 29.75 19.67 16.56
CA GLY A 218 30.79 19.21 17.49
C GLY A 218 30.51 19.41 18.98
N LYS A 219 29.42 20.11 19.37
CA LYS A 219 29.00 20.29 20.77
C LYS A 219 27.60 19.71 21.00
N ALA A 220 27.44 18.92 22.06
CA ALA A 220 26.10 18.49 22.49
C ALA A 220 25.43 19.62 23.28
N TRP A 221 24.13 19.81 23.08
CA TRP A 221 23.32 20.86 23.71
C TRP A 221 21.84 20.49 23.73
N HIS A 222 21.01 21.20 24.49
CA HIS A 222 19.56 20.98 24.53
C HIS A 222 18.81 22.06 23.75
N CYS A 223 17.94 21.64 22.83
CA CYS A 223 17.04 22.50 22.08
C CYS A 223 15.64 22.44 22.68
N GLU A 224 15.10 23.58 23.12
CA GLU A 224 13.70 23.71 23.56
C GLU A 224 12.97 24.63 22.60
N LEU A 225 12.04 24.06 21.84
CA LEU A 225 11.26 24.77 20.85
C LEU A 225 9.79 24.84 21.26
N PHE A 226 9.23 26.05 21.17
CA PHE A 226 7.82 26.32 21.44
C PHE A 226 7.11 26.57 20.12
N THR A 227 6.04 25.83 19.87
CA THR A 227 5.13 26.05 18.73
C THR A 227 3.80 26.54 19.28
N LYS A 228 3.42 27.78 18.95
CA LYS A 228 2.18 28.41 19.41
C LYS A 228 1.23 28.63 18.25
N PHE A 229 -0.03 28.29 18.43
CA PHE A 229 -1.07 28.44 17.42
C PHE A 229 -1.98 29.60 17.80
N PHE A 230 -2.10 30.58 16.91
CA PHE A 230 -2.96 31.74 17.03
C PHE A 230 -4.02 31.71 15.93
N ASN A 231 -5.18 32.31 16.19
CA ASN A 231 -6.12 32.66 15.13
C ASN A 231 -5.92 34.10 14.65
N ASP A 232 -6.76 34.56 13.73
CA ASP A 232 -6.66 35.90 13.10
C ASP A 232 -6.80 37.03 14.14
N ALA A 233 -7.66 36.82 15.14
CA ALA A 233 -7.81 37.72 16.29
C ALA A 233 -6.62 37.72 17.27
N ARG A 234 -5.53 37.00 16.97
CA ARG A 234 -4.34 36.82 17.82
C ARG A 234 -4.63 36.16 19.17
N GLU A 235 -5.69 35.37 19.26
CA GLU A 235 -5.95 34.55 20.44
C GLU A 235 -5.12 33.26 20.39
N LEU A 236 -4.40 32.96 21.47
CA LEU A 236 -3.64 31.70 21.60
C LEU A 236 -4.60 30.51 21.74
N LYS A 237 -4.66 29.66 20.71
CA LYS A 237 -5.47 28.44 20.70
C LYS A 237 -4.74 27.25 21.32
N GLY A 238 -3.45 27.12 21.04
CA GLY A 238 -2.65 25.98 21.46
C GLY A 238 -1.17 26.29 21.61
N GLN A 239 -0.48 25.50 22.43
CA GLN A 239 0.97 25.54 22.56
C GLN A 239 1.52 24.13 22.73
N VAL A 240 2.56 23.82 21.96
CA VAL A 240 3.34 22.59 22.06
C VAL A 240 4.77 22.96 22.40
N VAL A 241 5.40 22.20 23.30
CA VAL A 241 6.80 22.41 23.71
C VAL A 241 7.57 21.12 23.46
N ARG A 242 8.65 21.20 22.70
CA ARG A 242 9.54 20.07 22.40
C ARG A 242 10.93 20.37 22.95
N LEU A 243 11.37 19.54 23.91
CA LEU A 243 12.72 19.55 24.44
C LEU A 243 13.48 18.35 23.89
N GLN A 244 14.51 18.59 23.10
CA GLN A 244 15.34 17.56 22.47
C GLN A 244 16.81 17.80 22.81
N ARG A 245 17.54 16.73 23.14
CA ARG A 245 18.99 16.79 23.26
C ARG A 245 19.62 16.56 21.88
N ILE A 246 20.45 17.50 21.45
CA ILE A 246 21.17 17.48 20.18
C ILE A 246 22.57 16.94 20.43
N GLU A 247 22.94 15.89 19.72
CA GLU A 247 24.25 15.28 19.84
C GLU A 247 25.29 15.98 18.95
N LYS A 248 26.57 15.77 19.26
CA LYS A 248 27.69 16.48 18.62
C LYS A 248 27.77 16.33 17.10
N LYS A 249 27.20 15.25 16.56
CA LYS A 249 27.26 14.87 15.14
C LYS A 249 26.00 15.26 14.37
N ASP A 250 24.96 15.70 15.08
CA ASP A 250 23.67 15.98 14.46
C ASP A 250 23.78 17.31 13.71
N GLU A 251 23.84 17.25 12.39
CA GLU A 251 23.81 18.46 11.55
C GLU A 251 22.40 19.03 11.42
N TRP A 252 21.38 18.16 11.48
CA TRP A 252 19.98 18.52 11.27
C TRP A 252 19.14 18.16 12.50
N ILE A 253 18.21 19.05 12.85
CA ILE A 253 17.28 18.90 13.96
C ILE A 253 15.88 18.82 13.36
N LYS A 254 15.26 17.65 13.43
CA LYS A 254 13.88 17.40 12.99
C LYS A 254 12.93 17.38 14.18
N ILE A 255 11.92 18.24 14.18
CA ILE A 255 10.93 18.36 15.26
C ILE A 255 9.53 18.41 14.65
N THR A 256 8.58 17.62 15.19
CA THR A 256 7.15 17.72 14.88
C THR A 256 6.36 18.26 16.07
N ALA A 257 5.44 19.18 15.79
CA ALA A 257 4.59 19.81 16.79
C ALA A 257 3.14 19.91 16.28
N GLY A 258 2.26 19.05 16.79
CA GLY A 258 0.84 19.02 16.43
C GLY A 258 -0.07 19.56 17.51
N TRP A 259 -1.09 20.33 17.11
CA TRP A 259 -2.17 20.76 17.98
C TRP A 259 -3.52 20.52 17.29
N GLY A 260 -4.53 20.16 18.08
CA GLY A 260 -5.85 19.83 17.59
C GLY A 260 -6.59 18.85 18.50
N SER A 261 -7.51 18.10 17.92
CA SER A 261 -8.36 17.12 18.61
C SER A 261 -8.52 15.86 17.76
N ASN A 262 -8.75 14.71 18.38
CA ASN A 262 -9.09 13.47 17.65
C ASN A 262 -10.48 13.51 17.01
N VAL A 263 -11.27 14.53 17.33
CA VAL A 263 -12.61 14.75 16.80
C VAL A 263 -12.54 15.72 15.63
N LYS A 264 -12.94 15.24 14.45
CA LYS A 264 -13.15 16.03 13.23
C LYS A 264 -14.13 17.19 13.48
N GLY A 265 -13.96 18.33 12.81
CA GLY A 265 -14.82 19.51 13.00
C GLY A 265 -14.45 20.40 14.20
N SER A 266 -13.31 20.17 14.87
CA SER A 266 -12.90 21.00 16.01
C SER A 266 -12.30 22.35 15.62
N TRP A 267 -11.81 22.45 14.38
CA TRP A 267 -11.26 23.69 13.83
C TRP A 267 -12.39 24.54 13.25
N ARG A 268 -12.34 25.84 13.48
CA ARG A 268 -13.27 26.80 12.88
C ARG A 268 -12.64 27.43 11.67
N GLU A 269 -13.45 27.75 10.67
CA GLU A 269 -13.04 28.55 9.53
C GLU A 269 -12.51 29.89 10.01
N ASP A 270 -11.21 30.09 9.82
CA ASP A 270 -10.48 31.28 10.25
C ASP A 270 -9.07 31.23 9.62
N ARG A 271 -8.37 32.36 9.69
CA ARG A 271 -6.92 32.38 9.46
C ARG A 271 -6.20 32.05 10.74
N TYR A 272 -5.17 31.26 10.64
CA TYR A 272 -4.35 30.86 11.77
C TYR A 272 -2.88 31.12 11.49
N THR A 273 -2.10 31.14 12.56
CA THR A 273 -0.64 31.27 12.47
C THR A 273 0.00 30.36 13.51
N ALA A 274 0.92 29.51 13.07
CA ALA A 274 1.84 28.80 13.94
C ALA A 274 3.11 29.63 14.12
N GLU A 275 3.46 30.01 15.34
CA GLU A 275 4.69 30.73 15.67
C GLU A 275 5.69 29.81 16.35
N LEU A 276 6.91 29.77 15.84
CA LEU A 276 8.04 29.06 16.42
C LEU A 276 8.86 30.01 17.28
N ILE A 277 9.02 29.67 18.55
CA ILE A 277 9.76 30.48 19.52
C ILE A 277 10.88 29.63 20.12
N PHE A 278 12.10 30.15 20.07
CA PHE A 278 13.29 29.56 20.65
C PHE A 278 14.00 30.60 21.52
N MET A 279 14.33 30.22 22.75
CA MET A 279 14.96 31.12 23.74
C MET A 279 14.29 32.51 23.85
N ASP A 280 12.95 32.53 23.92
CA ASP A 280 12.09 33.74 23.99
C ASP A 280 12.11 34.66 22.75
N ARG A 281 12.71 34.23 21.65
CA ARG A 281 12.69 34.93 20.35
C ARG A 281 11.82 34.18 19.35
N LEU A 282 11.01 34.90 18.59
CA LEU A 282 10.32 34.37 17.42
C LEU A 282 11.38 34.03 16.37
N ILE A 283 11.39 32.78 15.87
CA ILE A 283 12.31 32.35 14.81
C ILE A 283 11.62 32.20 13.45
N ALA A 284 10.33 31.87 13.44
CA ALA A 284 9.52 31.77 12.24
C ALA A 284 8.02 31.83 12.58
N ALA A 285 7.21 32.32 11.65
CA ALA A 285 5.76 32.25 11.72
C ALA A 285 5.20 31.67 10.42
N ILE A 286 4.26 30.73 10.53
CA ILE A 286 3.64 30.05 9.38
C ILE A 286 2.14 30.33 9.41
N PRO A 287 1.63 31.24 8.55
CA PRO A 287 0.21 31.39 8.35
C PRO A 287 -0.38 30.18 7.63
N PHE A 288 -1.61 29.82 7.98
CA PHE A 288 -2.42 28.81 7.28
C PHE A 288 -3.91 29.13 7.41
N GLU A 289 -4.70 28.63 6.48
CA GLU A 289 -6.15 28.86 6.45
C GLU A 289 -6.88 27.56 6.78
N VAL A 290 -7.99 27.67 7.52
CA VAL A 290 -8.95 26.59 7.69
C VAL A 290 -10.23 27.02 6.97
N GLU A 291 -10.68 26.23 6.00
CA GLU A 291 -11.87 26.49 5.17
C GLU A 291 -12.66 25.20 4.93
N GLU A 292 -13.57 25.15 3.95
CA GLU A 292 -14.37 23.95 3.65
C GLU A 292 -13.51 22.77 3.16
N GLU A 293 -12.57 23.02 2.25
CA GLU A 293 -11.75 21.97 1.60
C GLU A 293 -10.25 22.08 1.90
N PHE A 294 -9.55 20.95 1.76
CA PHE A 294 -8.09 20.91 1.81
C PHE A 294 -7.45 21.45 0.53
N GLU A 295 -6.41 22.26 0.68
CA GLU A 295 -5.57 22.66 -0.43
C GLU A 295 -4.12 22.19 -0.23
N LYS A 296 -3.66 21.31 -1.12
CA LYS A 296 -2.30 20.78 -1.09
C LYS A 296 -1.29 21.86 -1.41
N GLY A 297 -0.22 21.93 -0.63
CA GLY A 297 0.84 22.92 -0.84
C GLY A 297 1.71 23.13 0.39
N ILE A 298 2.73 23.97 0.24
CA ILE A 298 3.60 24.41 1.34
C ILE A 298 3.25 25.89 1.60
N PRO A 299 2.83 26.27 2.81
CA PRO A 299 2.57 27.66 3.15
C PRO A 299 3.86 28.48 3.13
N GLY A 300 3.75 29.76 2.81
CA GLY A 300 4.88 30.69 2.92
C GLY A 300 5.23 30.94 4.38
N VAL A 301 6.50 30.84 4.75
CA VAL A 301 7.03 31.10 6.09
C VAL A 301 7.47 32.55 6.20
N ILE A 302 7.07 33.24 7.26
CA ILE A 302 7.52 34.58 7.60
C ILE A 302 8.70 34.44 8.58
N LEU A 303 9.87 34.93 8.16
CA LEU A 303 11.06 34.99 9.03
C LEU A 303 11.18 36.40 9.64
N PRO A 304 11.69 36.55 10.88
CA PRO A 304 11.77 37.84 11.57
C PRO A 304 12.58 38.92 10.82
N ASP A 305 13.54 38.51 10.01
CA ASP A 305 14.44 39.34 9.21
C ASP A 305 13.91 39.64 7.80
N ARG A 306 12.79 39.03 7.39
CA ARG A 306 12.22 39.17 6.05
C ARG A 306 10.77 39.65 6.10
N LEU A 307 10.48 40.69 5.31
CA LEU A 307 9.13 41.26 5.22
C LEU A 307 8.14 40.44 4.38
N ALA A 308 8.64 39.56 3.50
CA ALA A 308 7.82 38.75 2.61
C ALA A 308 7.85 37.26 3.02
N PRO A 309 6.71 36.54 2.94
CA PRO A 309 6.69 35.09 3.13
C PRO A 309 7.62 34.39 2.12
N VAL A 310 8.41 33.44 2.60
CA VAL A 310 9.34 32.64 1.81
C VAL A 310 8.90 31.18 1.90
N ILE A 311 8.87 30.46 0.78
CA ILE A 311 8.63 29.02 0.81
C ILE A 311 9.94 28.35 1.22
N LEU A 312 9.99 27.87 2.48
CA LEU A 312 11.09 27.08 3.02
C LEU A 312 10.80 25.59 2.78
N SER A 313 10.83 25.18 1.51
CA SER A 313 11.07 23.77 1.20
C SER A 313 12.56 23.52 1.37
N PRO A 314 12.98 22.31 1.81
CA PRO A 314 14.31 21.89 1.44
C PRO A 314 14.25 21.77 -0.07
N GLU A 315 14.68 22.81 -0.78
CA GLU A 315 15.48 22.50 -1.93
C GLU A 315 16.53 21.55 -1.38
N VAL A 316 16.51 20.30 -1.83
CA VAL A 316 17.75 19.58 -1.91
C VAL A 316 18.57 20.49 -2.84
N GLU A 317 19.26 21.48 -2.27
CA GLU A 317 20.51 21.98 -2.80
C GLU A 317 21.41 20.77 -2.75
N ASP A 318 21.24 19.97 -3.80
CA ASP A 318 22.22 19.05 -4.28
C ASP A 318 23.38 19.96 -4.68
N ASP A 319 24.22 20.31 -3.70
CA ASP A 319 25.39 21.19 -3.87
C ASP A 319 26.45 20.53 -4.76
N ASP A 320 26.21 19.25 -5.11
CA ASP A 320 26.95 18.49 -6.09
C ASP A 320 27.22 19.31 -7.35
N SER A 321 28.50 19.50 -7.69
CA SER A 321 28.90 19.96 -9.02
C SER A 321 28.40 19.00 -10.12
N PHE A 322 28.37 19.46 -11.37
CA PHE A 322 28.05 18.58 -12.51
C PHE A 322 28.97 17.34 -12.51
N GLU A 323 30.25 17.54 -12.19
CA GLU A 323 31.26 16.51 -12.04
C GLU A 323 30.93 15.52 -10.91
N GLU A 324 30.40 15.99 -9.78
CA GLU A 324 29.98 15.14 -8.66
C GLU A 324 28.75 14.29 -8.99
N VAL A 325 27.74 14.87 -9.66
CA VAL A 325 26.57 14.08 -10.10
C VAL A 325 27.00 13.01 -11.12
N MET A 326 27.91 13.35 -12.03
CA MET A 326 28.49 12.38 -12.97
C MET A 326 29.32 11.31 -12.23
N ALA A 327 30.10 11.68 -11.22
CA ALA A 327 30.86 10.73 -10.41
C ALA A 327 29.94 9.76 -9.66
N LYS A 328 28.87 10.26 -9.03
CA LYS A 328 27.84 9.42 -8.39
C LYS A 328 27.15 8.49 -9.38
N MET A 329 26.99 8.91 -10.64
CA MET A 329 26.47 8.05 -11.70
C MET A 329 27.47 6.97 -12.11
N GLU A 330 28.78 7.27 -12.14
CA GLU A 330 29.84 6.27 -12.37
C GLU A 330 29.94 5.24 -11.25
N ASP A 331 29.64 5.63 -10.01
CA ASP A 331 29.63 4.75 -8.84
C ASP A 331 28.47 3.75 -8.85
N LEU A 332 27.43 3.96 -9.67
CA LEU A 332 26.35 2.98 -9.82
C LEU A 332 26.92 1.66 -10.33
N ILE A 333 26.47 0.53 -9.79
CA ILE A 333 27.01 -0.78 -10.18
C ILE A 333 26.54 -1.10 -11.61
N GLY A 334 27.45 -1.60 -12.46
CA GLY A 334 27.16 -1.98 -13.84
C GLY A 334 26.78 -0.81 -14.75
N LEU A 335 25.73 -1.00 -15.57
CA LEU A 335 25.14 0.03 -16.44
C LEU A 335 26.14 0.73 -17.39
N VAL A 336 27.18 0.02 -17.83
CA VAL A 336 28.29 0.59 -18.62
C VAL A 336 27.79 1.34 -19.85
N ASP A 337 26.92 0.70 -20.64
CA ASP A 337 26.37 1.28 -21.87
C ASP A 337 25.50 2.51 -21.56
N ILE A 338 24.72 2.47 -20.49
CA ILE A 338 23.86 3.59 -20.06
C ILE A 338 24.70 4.78 -19.62
N LYS A 339 25.72 4.54 -18.79
CA LYS A 339 26.64 5.60 -18.31
C LYS A 339 27.34 6.26 -19.48
N GLU A 340 27.81 5.49 -20.45
CA GLU A 340 28.45 6.03 -21.66
C GLU A 340 27.47 6.87 -22.48
N GLN A 341 26.24 6.40 -22.70
CA GLN A 341 25.22 7.15 -23.42
C GLN A 341 24.84 8.46 -22.72
N VAL A 342 24.59 8.44 -21.40
CA VAL A 342 24.28 9.65 -20.63
C VAL A 342 25.45 10.63 -20.68
N ARG A 343 26.70 10.15 -20.52
CA ARG A 343 27.90 10.98 -20.62
C ARG A 343 28.05 11.64 -21.99
N ASN A 344 27.87 10.88 -23.06
CA ASN A 344 27.95 11.39 -24.43
C ASN A 344 26.86 12.44 -24.70
N HIS A 345 25.65 12.20 -24.19
CA HIS A 345 24.54 13.14 -24.29
C HIS A 345 24.81 14.43 -23.50
N ALA A 346 25.31 14.34 -22.26
CA ALA A 346 25.67 15.49 -21.45
C ALA A 346 26.78 16.35 -22.10
N LYS A 347 27.81 15.71 -22.67
CA LYS A 347 28.86 16.41 -23.44
C LYS A 347 28.29 17.13 -24.66
N TYR A 348 27.33 16.52 -25.35
CA TYR A 348 26.68 17.15 -26.50
C TYR A 348 25.85 18.38 -26.08
N ILE A 349 25.13 18.31 -24.97
CA ILE A 349 24.40 19.46 -24.39
C ILE A 349 25.37 20.60 -24.05
N GLN A 350 26.48 20.30 -23.36
CA GLN A 350 27.52 21.29 -23.04
C GLN A 350 28.09 21.95 -24.30
N PHE A 351 28.29 21.18 -25.37
CA PHE A 351 28.72 21.71 -26.67
C PHE A 351 27.69 22.68 -27.27
N LEU A 352 26.39 22.35 -27.22
CA LEU A 352 25.32 23.24 -27.69
C LEU A 352 25.26 24.55 -26.87
N GLN A 353 25.43 24.46 -25.56
CA GLN A 353 25.48 25.64 -24.69
C GLN A 353 26.69 26.52 -24.97
N LEU A 354 27.86 25.91 -25.19
CA LEU A 354 29.06 26.63 -25.60
C LEU A 354 28.85 27.37 -26.93
N ARG A 355 28.17 26.75 -27.89
CA ARG A 355 27.80 27.39 -29.17
C ARG A 355 26.84 28.57 -28.96
N LYS A 356 25.79 28.38 -28.17
CA LYS A 356 24.83 29.44 -27.82
C LYS A 356 25.52 30.63 -27.13
N ASN A 357 26.41 30.35 -26.17
CA ASN A 357 27.19 31.37 -25.46
C ASN A 357 28.18 32.12 -26.38
N ARG A 358 28.56 31.52 -27.51
CA ARG A 358 29.38 32.14 -28.55
C ARG A 358 28.56 32.80 -29.67
N GLY A 359 27.25 32.95 -29.47
CA GLY A 359 26.37 33.69 -30.38
C GLY A 359 25.91 32.92 -31.62
N PHE A 360 26.06 31.59 -31.64
CA PHE A 360 25.47 30.77 -32.70
C PHE A 360 23.97 30.57 -32.43
N GLU A 361 23.14 30.82 -33.44
CA GLU A 361 21.71 30.51 -33.41
C GLU A 361 21.48 29.02 -33.66
N GLU A 362 21.05 28.29 -32.62
CA GLU A 362 20.55 26.92 -32.77
C GLU A 362 19.02 26.97 -32.93
N LYS A 363 18.51 26.39 -34.01
CA LYS A 363 17.08 26.35 -34.32
C LYS A 363 16.34 25.16 -33.68
N ASP A 364 17.09 24.14 -33.27
CA ASP A 364 16.54 22.92 -32.70
C ASP A 364 16.62 22.95 -31.17
N GLU A 365 15.51 22.63 -30.50
CA GLU A 365 15.47 22.47 -29.05
C GLU A 365 16.26 21.23 -28.61
N ILE A 366 16.90 21.34 -27.44
CA ILE A 366 17.65 20.23 -26.83
C ILE A 366 16.65 19.15 -26.42
N ASN A 367 16.72 17.98 -27.05
CA ASN A 367 15.84 16.86 -26.73
C ASN A 367 16.31 16.18 -25.42
N VAL A 368 15.45 16.19 -24.41
CA VAL A 368 15.65 15.56 -23.09
C VAL A 368 14.70 14.38 -22.83
N HIS A 369 13.81 14.07 -23.78
CA HIS A 369 12.80 13.03 -23.63
C HIS A 369 13.37 11.66 -23.98
N SER A 370 13.18 10.69 -23.10
CA SER A 370 13.90 9.42 -23.14
C SER A 370 12.99 8.20 -22.96
N ILE A 371 13.42 7.06 -23.51
CA ILE A 371 12.76 5.75 -23.36
C ILE A 371 13.70 4.82 -22.62
N PHE A 372 13.22 4.23 -21.54
CA PHE A 372 13.97 3.26 -20.75
C PHE A 372 13.39 1.86 -20.97
N ILE A 373 14.18 0.98 -21.57
CA ILE A 373 13.76 -0.37 -21.94
C ILE A 373 14.50 -1.37 -21.07
N GLY A 374 13.81 -2.28 -20.38
CA GLY A 374 14.48 -3.40 -19.69
C GLY A 374 13.68 -4.00 -18.54
N ASN A 375 14.17 -5.11 -17.98
CA ASN A 375 13.48 -5.87 -16.94
C ASN A 375 13.38 -5.12 -15.59
N PRO A 376 12.46 -5.49 -14.68
CA PRO A 376 12.33 -4.83 -13.38
C PRO A 376 13.63 -4.91 -12.56
N GLY A 377 13.89 -3.88 -11.75
CA GLY A 377 15.06 -3.87 -10.85
C GLY A 377 16.42 -3.64 -11.54
N THR A 378 16.45 -3.19 -12.80
CA THR A 378 17.68 -2.81 -13.51
C THR A 378 18.15 -1.36 -13.26
N GLY A 379 17.57 -0.64 -12.29
CA GLY A 379 18.00 0.70 -11.92
C GLY A 379 17.42 1.87 -12.73
N LYS A 380 16.36 1.63 -13.54
CA LYS A 380 15.68 2.65 -14.37
C LYS A 380 15.32 3.92 -13.59
N THR A 381 14.58 3.80 -12.48
CA THR A 381 14.16 4.96 -11.68
C THR A 381 15.36 5.70 -11.07
N THR A 382 16.40 4.98 -10.66
CA THR A 382 17.63 5.56 -10.13
C THR A 382 18.36 6.41 -11.17
N VAL A 383 18.49 5.91 -12.41
CA VAL A 383 19.11 6.65 -13.52
C VAL A 383 18.25 7.86 -13.91
N ALA A 384 16.93 7.74 -13.90
CA ALA A 384 16.04 8.88 -14.14
C ALA A 384 16.27 10.01 -13.12
N GLY A 385 16.50 9.66 -11.85
CA GLY A 385 16.89 10.60 -10.80
C GLY A 385 18.22 11.31 -11.08
N MET A 386 19.25 10.57 -11.47
CA MET A 386 20.53 11.14 -11.87
C MET A 386 20.40 12.07 -13.08
N MET A 387 19.63 11.67 -14.10
CA MET A 387 19.39 12.50 -15.27
C MET A 387 18.65 13.79 -14.93
N GLY A 388 17.65 13.75 -14.04
CA GLY A 388 16.96 14.95 -13.54
C GLY A 388 17.92 15.96 -12.90
N ARG A 389 18.81 15.48 -12.02
CA ARG A 389 19.86 16.30 -11.40
C ARG A 389 20.84 16.87 -12.43
N LEU A 390 21.30 16.05 -13.36
CA LEU A 390 22.20 16.48 -14.44
C LEU A 390 21.57 17.56 -15.31
N TYR A 391 20.31 17.38 -15.71
CA TYR A 391 19.57 18.37 -16.50
C TYR A 391 19.33 19.67 -15.72
N ARG A 392 19.14 19.60 -14.40
CA ARG A 392 19.12 20.81 -13.55
C ARG A 392 20.44 21.56 -13.59
N LYS A 393 21.57 20.85 -13.41
CA LYS A 393 22.91 21.45 -13.43
C LYS A 393 23.29 22.02 -14.79
N MET A 394 22.76 21.45 -15.86
CA MET A 394 22.87 22.00 -17.21
C MET A 394 21.84 23.12 -17.47
N GLY A 395 21.03 23.55 -16.51
CA GLY A 395 20.06 24.63 -16.71
C GLY A 395 18.94 24.30 -17.70
N LEU A 396 18.68 23.00 -17.95
CA LEU A 396 17.54 22.53 -18.73
C LEU A 396 16.29 22.31 -17.87
N LEU A 397 16.48 22.10 -16.57
CA LEU A 397 15.43 21.93 -15.57
C LEU A 397 15.66 22.85 -14.36
N THR A 398 14.60 23.32 -13.71
CA THR A 398 14.72 24.22 -12.55
C THR A 398 15.00 23.49 -11.22
N LYS A 399 14.48 22.26 -11.03
CA LYS A 399 14.52 21.50 -9.76
C LYS A 399 15.24 20.14 -9.83
N GLY A 400 15.14 19.42 -10.95
CA GLY A 400 15.75 18.11 -11.18
C GLY A 400 15.16 16.93 -10.40
N HIS A 401 14.00 17.09 -9.74
CA HIS A 401 13.32 15.98 -9.04
C HIS A 401 12.65 15.01 -10.02
N VAL A 402 12.24 13.84 -9.56
CA VAL A 402 11.50 12.85 -10.37
C VAL A 402 10.10 12.65 -9.78
N HIS A 403 9.07 12.77 -10.62
CA HIS A 403 7.71 12.35 -10.29
C HIS A 403 7.41 11.05 -11.04
N VAL A 404 7.32 9.95 -10.30
CA VAL A 404 6.97 8.64 -10.83
C VAL A 404 5.45 8.50 -10.87
N VAL A 405 4.93 8.06 -12.01
CA VAL A 405 3.51 7.80 -12.24
C VAL A 405 3.33 6.52 -13.03
N ASP A 406 2.16 5.89 -12.88
CA ASP A 406 1.71 4.79 -13.73
C ASP A 406 0.42 5.14 -14.49
N ARG A 407 -0.24 4.14 -15.09
CA ARG A 407 -1.52 4.35 -15.79
C ARG A 407 -2.65 4.81 -14.87
N VAL A 408 -2.70 4.33 -13.63
CA VAL A 408 -3.76 4.64 -12.64
C VAL A 408 -3.68 6.11 -12.23
N ASP A 409 -2.46 6.64 -12.13
CA ASP A 409 -2.22 8.05 -11.81
C ASP A 409 -2.64 9.01 -12.93
N LEU A 410 -2.49 8.57 -14.19
CA LEU A 410 -2.70 9.42 -15.37
C LEU A 410 -4.12 9.35 -15.94
N VAL A 411 -4.81 8.22 -15.79
CA VAL A 411 -6.13 8.01 -16.41
C VAL A 411 -7.26 8.35 -15.42
N GLY A 412 -8.21 9.17 -15.88
CA GLY A 412 -9.39 9.58 -15.10
C GLY A 412 -10.48 8.51 -15.07
N GLU A 413 -11.25 8.48 -13.99
CA GLU A 413 -12.36 7.54 -13.78
C GLU A 413 -13.60 7.89 -14.63
N TYR A 414 -13.72 9.18 -15.01
CA TYR A 414 -14.83 9.75 -15.76
C TYR A 414 -14.34 10.55 -16.97
N ILE A 415 -15.17 10.66 -18.02
CA ILE A 415 -14.89 11.47 -19.21
C ILE A 415 -14.59 12.92 -18.79
N GLY A 416 -13.45 13.47 -19.24
CA GLY A 416 -13.01 14.82 -18.91
C GLY A 416 -12.11 14.94 -17.67
N GLN A 417 -11.90 13.87 -16.90
CA GLN A 417 -10.97 13.87 -15.74
C GLN A 417 -9.54 13.46 -16.10
N THR A 418 -9.33 12.73 -17.19
CA THR A 418 -7.99 12.32 -17.67
C THR A 418 -7.13 13.55 -17.95
N ALA A 419 -7.63 14.52 -18.71
CA ALA A 419 -6.87 15.72 -19.02
C ALA A 419 -6.41 16.51 -17.78
N PRO A 420 -7.27 16.80 -16.77
CA PRO A 420 -6.84 17.36 -15.49
C PRO A 420 -5.79 16.53 -14.74
N LYS A 421 -5.94 15.19 -14.67
CA LYS A 421 -4.97 14.31 -13.99
C LYS A 421 -3.59 14.36 -14.66
N VAL A 422 -3.54 14.21 -15.98
CA VAL A 422 -2.29 14.30 -16.76
C VAL A 422 -1.65 15.66 -16.56
N LYS A 423 -2.43 16.75 -16.65
CA LYS A 423 -1.91 18.09 -16.37
C LYS A 423 -1.38 18.22 -14.94
N SER A 424 -2.08 17.69 -13.94
CA SER A 424 -1.62 17.69 -12.55
C SER A 424 -0.29 16.93 -12.39
N ALA A 425 -0.16 15.75 -13.01
CA ALA A 425 1.08 14.98 -13.01
C ALA A 425 2.23 15.75 -13.69
N ILE A 426 1.95 16.40 -14.82
CA ILE A 426 2.93 17.25 -15.54
C ILE A 426 3.35 18.45 -14.67
N GLU A 427 2.42 19.13 -14.01
CA GLU A 427 2.73 20.26 -13.13
C GLU A 427 3.52 19.81 -11.89
N LYS A 428 3.20 18.65 -11.31
CA LYS A 428 4.00 18.05 -10.22
C LYS A 428 5.42 17.70 -10.68
N ALA A 429 5.58 17.28 -11.93
CA ALA A 429 6.87 16.97 -12.54
C ALA A 429 7.62 18.21 -13.07
N ARG A 430 6.97 19.38 -13.16
CA ARG A 430 7.57 20.58 -13.75
C ARG A 430 8.75 21.07 -12.92
N GLY A 431 9.83 21.41 -13.63
CA GLY A 431 11.15 21.61 -13.05
C GLY A 431 11.95 20.32 -12.93
N GLY A 432 11.41 19.16 -13.32
CA GLY A 432 12.00 17.86 -13.08
C GLY A 432 11.68 16.85 -14.19
N VAL A 433 11.65 15.58 -13.81
CA VAL A 433 11.40 14.44 -14.67
C VAL A 433 10.00 13.88 -14.39
N LEU A 434 9.16 13.75 -15.41
CA LEU A 434 7.96 12.92 -15.37
C LEU A 434 8.35 11.50 -15.80
N PHE A 435 8.42 10.57 -14.86
CA PHE A 435 8.76 9.18 -15.12
C PHE A 435 7.49 8.33 -15.17
N ILE A 436 7.15 7.79 -16.33
CA ILE A 436 5.97 6.95 -16.55
C ILE A 436 6.41 5.50 -16.61
N ASP A 437 6.13 4.72 -15.57
CA ASP A 437 6.42 3.28 -15.57
C ASP A 437 5.35 2.49 -16.32
N GLU A 438 5.77 1.37 -16.92
CA GLU A 438 4.92 0.53 -17.80
C GLU A 438 4.10 1.31 -18.84
N ALA A 439 4.73 2.29 -19.50
CA ALA A 439 4.07 3.24 -20.40
C ALA A 439 3.33 2.59 -21.58
N TYR A 440 3.73 1.39 -22.00
CA TYR A 440 3.02 0.61 -23.02
C TYR A 440 1.56 0.33 -22.65
N SER A 441 1.23 0.33 -21.36
CA SER A 441 -0.14 0.20 -20.89
C SER A 441 -1.04 1.32 -21.41
N LEU A 442 -0.51 2.51 -21.76
CA LEU A 442 -1.27 3.64 -22.29
C LEU A 442 -1.68 3.47 -23.77
N ALA A 443 -0.98 2.62 -24.54
CA ALA A 443 -1.12 2.52 -26.00
C ALA A 443 -1.94 1.29 -26.48
N ARG A 444 -2.92 0.82 -25.68
CA ARG A 444 -3.78 -0.31 -26.10
C ARG A 444 -4.61 0.03 -27.36
N SER A 445 -4.93 -1.01 -28.13
CA SER A 445 -5.26 -1.04 -29.57
C SER A 445 -6.35 -0.10 -30.11
N THR A 446 -6.15 0.31 -31.36
CA THR A 446 -6.87 1.27 -32.22
C THR A 446 -8.36 0.99 -32.51
N GLU A 447 -8.96 -0.05 -31.91
CA GLU A 447 -10.38 -0.41 -32.07
C GLU A 447 -11.22 -0.04 -30.84
N ASP A 448 -10.59 0.58 -29.84
CA ASP A 448 -11.20 1.07 -28.62
C ASP A 448 -11.79 2.46 -28.84
N THR A 449 -13.12 2.57 -28.85
CA THR A 449 -13.87 3.83 -29.01
C THR A 449 -13.77 4.78 -27.81
N LYS A 450 -12.82 4.56 -26.88
CA LYS A 450 -12.58 5.41 -25.71
C LYS A 450 -11.14 5.89 -25.70
N ASP A 451 -11.00 7.15 -26.06
CA ASP A 451 -9.76 7.87 -26.31
C ASP A 451 -8.87 8.11 -25.06
N PHE A 452 -9.11 7.54 -23.88
CA PHE A 452 -8.40 8.02 -22.67
C PHE A 452 -6.88 7.80 -22.67
N GLY A 453 -6.39 6.62 -23.07
CA GLY A 453 -4.95 6.39 -23.20
C GLY A 453 -4.32 7.22 -24.32
N ARG A 454 -5.08 7.39 -25.42
CA ARG A 454 -4.71 8.24 -26.55
C ARG A 454 -4.69 9.72 -26.17
N GLU A 455 -5.62 10.17 -25.33
CA GLU A 455 -5.74 11.52 -24.79
C GLU A 455 -4.55 11.84 -23.89
N VAL A 456 -4.12 10.89 -23.03
CA VAL A 456 -2.86 11.01 -22.29
C VAL A 456 -1.68 11.20 -23.25
N ILE A 457 -1.57 10.35 -24.27
CA ILE A 457 -0.50 10.42 -25.28
C ILE A 457 -0.54 11.76 -26.04
N GLU A 458 -1.72 12.22 -26.46
CA GLU A 458 -1.90 13.47 -27.20
C GLU A 458 -1.55 14.68 -26.34
N ILE A 459 -1.94 14.69 -25.06
CA ILE A 459 -1.55 15.74 -24.11
C ILE A 459 -0.04 15.72 -23.89
N LEU A 460 0.57 14.56 -23.65
CA LEU A 460 2.02 14.44 -23.49
C LEU A 460 2.76 14.93 -24.75
N VAL A 461 2.33 14.52 -25.94
CA VAL A 461 2.94 14.97 -27.21
C VAL A 461 2.77 16.47 -27.40
N ARG A 462 1.63 17.05 -27.02
CA ARG A 462 1.40 18.50 -27.07
C ARG A 462 2.31 19.24 -26.10
N GLU A 463 2.42 18.78 -24.85
CA GLU A 463 3.29 19.40 -23.83
C GLU A 463 4.78 19.27 -24.21
N MET A 464 5.21 18.14 -24.77
CA MET A 464 6.58 17.96 -25.29
C MET A 464 6.88 18.77 -26.56
N SER A 465 5.86 19.28 -27.26
CA SER A 465 6.04 20.02 -28.52
C SER A 465 5.89 21.52 -28.36
N ASN A 466 4.91 21.96 -27.56
CA ASN A 466 4.45 23.34 -27.46
C ASN A 466 4.24 23.77 -26.00
N GLY A 467 4.64 22.94 -25.03
CA GLY A 467 4.54 23.28 -23.62
C GLY A 467 5.52 24.39 -23.24
N PRO A 468 5.40 24.93 -22.01
CA PRO A 468 6.26 26.01 -21.53
C PRO A 468 7.74 25.61 -21.31
N GLY A 469 8.11 24.35 -21.59
CA GLY A 469 9.43 23.79 -21.31
C GLY A 469 9.57 23.34 -19.85
N ASP A 470 10.83 23.24 -19.38
CA ASP A 470 11.16 22.89 -17.98
C ASP A 470 10.61 21.51 -17.53
N LEU A 471 10.64 20.51 -18.43
CA LEU A 471 10.13 19.17 -18.17
C LEU A 471 10.89 18.12 -19.00
N ALA A 472 11.35 17.05 -18.36
CA ALA A 472 11.85 15.86 -19.05
C ALA A 472 10.87 14.69 -18.87
N VAL A 473 10.26 14.20 -19.95
CA VAL A 473 9.44 12.99 -19.91
C VAL A 473 10.30 11.75 -20.16
N ILE A 474 10.25 10.78 -19.26
CA ILE A 474 10.90 9.47 -19.39
C ILE A 474 9.81 8.39 -19.34
N VAL A 475 9.74 7.54 -20.37
CA VAL A 475 8.80 6.41 -20.41
C VAL A 475 9.56 5.09 -20.26
N ALA A 476 9.07 4.20 -19.40
CA ALA A 476 9.71 2.92 -19.13
C ALA A 476 8.82 1.73 -19.49
N GLY A 477 9.44 0.61 -19.89
CA GLY A 477 8.71 -0.63 -20.14
C GLY A 477 9.54 -1.73 -20.79
N TYR A 478 8.86 -2.81 -21.20
CA TYR A 478 9.48 -3.97 -21.81
C TYR A 478 9.79 -3.76 -23.30
N PRO A 479 10.87 -4.38 -23.85
CA PRO A 479 11.33 -4.10 -25.21
C PRO A 479 10.30 -4.27 -26.33
N LYS A 480 9.48 -5.31 -26.28
CA LYS A 480 8.54 -5.64 -27.37
C LYS A 480 7.32 -4.72 -27.34
N GLU A 481 6.88 -4.39 -26.14
CA GLU A 481 5.70 -3.61 -25.80
C GLU A 481 5.96 -2.11 -26.03
N MET A 482 7.16 -1.63 -25.70
CA MET A 482 7.56 -0.25 -25.96
C MET A 482 7.66 0.06 -27.46
N LYS A 483 7.97 -0.94 -28.29
CA LYS A 483 7.91 -0.77 -29.75
C LYS A 483 6.48 -0.50 -30.22
N GLN A 484 5.51 -1.27 -29.72
CA GLN A 484 4.08 -1.04 -30.02
C GLN A 484 3.61 0.32 -29.50
N PHE A 485 4.05 0.72 -28.31
CA PHE A 485 3.77 2.04 -27.75
C PHE A 485 4.23 3.17 -28.66
N LEU A 486 5.46 3.10 -29.19
CA LEU A 486 5.99 4.15 -30.08
C LEU A 486 5.31 4.18 -31.44
N ASP A 487 4.93 3.02 -31.96
CA ASP A 487 4.23 2.92 -33.24
C ASP A 487 2.73 3.33 -33.13
N SER A 488 2.20 3.51 -31.91
CA SER A 488 0.81 3.93 -31.67
C SER A 488 0.53 5.39 -32.07
N ASN A 489 1.53 6.27 -31.99
CA ASN A 489 1.40 7.67 -32.36
C ASN A 489 2.72 8.18 -32.98
N PRO A 490 2.72 8.64 -34.25
CA PRO A 490 3.91 9.18 -34.92
C PRO A 490 4.61 10.31 -34.14
N GLY A 491 3.85 11.08 -33.35
CA GLY A 491 4.38 12.15 -32.49
C GLY A 491 5.31 11.64 -31.39
N LEU A 492 5.05 10.46 -30.83
CA LEU A 492 5.91 9.83 -29.83
C LEU A 492 7.28 9.50 -30.42
N LYS A 493 7.32 8.90 -31.60
CA LYS A 493 8.56 8.51 -32.30
C LYS A 493 9.45 9.69 -32.64
N SER A 494 8.87 10.87 -32.89
CA SER A 494 9.63 12.10 -33.17
C SER A 494 10.24 12.73 -31.92
N ARG A 495 9.51 12.69 -30.79
CA ARG A 495 9.90 13.32 -29.52
C ARG A 495 10.81 12.44 -28.67
N PHE A 496 10.61 11.14 -28.66
CA PHE A 496 11.47 10.20 -27.95
C PHE A 496 12.58 9.67 -28.86
N ARG A 497 13.71 10.37 -28.90
CA ARG A 497 14.89 9.98 -29.71
C ARG A 497 15.97 9.28 -28.90
N LEU A 498 15.99 9.48 -27.59
CA LEU A 498 16.95 8.85 -26.68
C LEU A 498 16.38 7.51 -26.20
N ASN A 499 17.07 6.42 -26.53
CA ASN A 499 16.69 5.07 -26.13
C ASN A 499 17.79 4.47 -25.26
N PHE A 500 17.44 4.14 -24.02
CA PHE A 500 18.33 3.55 -23.04
C PHE A 500 17.88 2.10 -22.79
N GLU A 501 18.74 1.14 -23.14
CA GLU A 501 18.48 -0.29 -22.95
C GLU A 501 19.20 -0.80 -21.70
N PHE A 502 18.42 -1.16 -20.70
CA PHE A 502 18.85 -1.66 -19.40
C PHE A 502 18.88 -3.19 -19.43
N SER A 503 20.07 -3.73 -19.73
CA SER A 503 20.38 -5.14 -19.62
C SER A 503 20.25 -5.65 -18.18
N ASP A 504 20.00 -6.96 -18.02
CA ASP A 504 20.08 -7.60 -16.71
C ASP A 504 21.51 -7.50 -16.14
N TYR A 505 21.61 -7.26 -14.84
CA TYR A 505 22.90 -7.23 -14.15
C TYR A 505 23.57 -8.60 -14.20
N LEU A 506 24.87 -8.61 -14.43
CA LEU A 506 25.70 -9.82 -14.37
C LEU A 506 25.75 -10.36 -12.93
N PRO A 507 25.99 -11.67 -12.73
CA PRO A 507 26.09 -12.24 -11.38
C PRO A 507 27.08 -11.50 -10.47
N GLN A 508 28.22 -11.08 -11.02
CA GLN A 508 29.22 -10.31 -10.26
C GLN A 508 28.70 -8.94 -9.85
N GLU A 509 27.91 -8.29 -10.71
CA GLU A 509 27.27 -7.00 -10.41
C GLU A 509 26.18 -7.17 -9.34
N LEU A 510 25.38 -8.25 -9.43
CA LEU A 510 24.38 -8.62 -8.43
C LEU A 510 25.01 -8.91 -7.05
N SER A 511 26.19 -9.55 -7.01
CA SER A 511 26.95 -9.76 -5.76
C SER A 511 27.40 -8.43 -5.12
N VAL A 512 27.87 -7.47 -5.92
CA VAL A 512 28.21 -6.12 -5.40
C VAL A 512 26.95 -5.39 -4.93
N ILE A 513 25.81 -5.57 -5.61
CA ILE A 513 24.51 -5.05 -5.15
C ILE A 513 24.12 -5.68 -3.81
N ALA A 514 24.43 -6.96 -3.58
CA ALA A 514 24.15 -7.65 -2.32
C ALA A 514 24.94 -7.02 -1.16
N GLU A 515 26.21 -6.66 -1.37
CA GLU A 515 27.03 -5.94 -0.39
C GLU A 515 26.46 -4.55 -0.07
N TYR A 516 26.01 -3.83 -1.10
CA TYR A 516 25.36 -2.54 -0.91
C TYR A 516 24.08 -2.67 -0.07
N ALA A 517 23.23 -3.65 -0.41
CA ALA A 517 22.00 -3.93 0.34
C ALA A 517 22.28 -4.33 1.80
N CYS A 518 23.38 -5.04 2.06
CA CYS A 518 23.82 -5.36 3.42
C CYS A 518 24.16 -4.10 4.22
N ARG A 519 24.95 -3.18 3.64
CA ARG A 519 25.30 -1.89 4.29
C ARG A 519 24.08 -1.05 4.60
N GLU A 520 23.16 -0.93 3.65
CA GLU A 520 21.91 -0.18 3.82
C GLU A 520 21.04 -0.77 4.93
N LYS A 521 20.93 -2.10 4.97
CA LYS A 521 20.13 -2.82 5.98
C LYS A 521 20.86 -2.97 7.33
N GLY A 522 22.10 -2.48 7.46
CA GLY A 522 22.90 -2.52 8.67
C GLY A 522 23.34 -3.92 9.08
N VAL A 523 23.59 -4.80 8.11
CA VAL A 523 24.02 -6.19 8.32
C VAL A 523 25.31 -6.51 7.56
N GLU A 524 26.03 -7.54 7.99
CA GLU A 524 27.26 -8.02 7.37
C GLU A 524 27.16 -9.53 7.13
N LEU A 525 27.65 -10.00 5.97
CA LEU A 525 27.70 -11.42 5.63
C LEU A 525 29.05 -12.01 6.07
N THR A 526 29.02 -13.13 6.76
CA THR A 526 30.22 -13.97 6.91
C THR A 526 30.71 -14.48 5.55
N GLU A 527 31.98 -14.82 5.44
CA GLU A 527 32.58 -15.30 4.16
C GLU A 527 31.81 -16.49 3.55
N ASN A 528 31.41 -17.44 4.40
CA ASN A 528 30.62 -18.59 3.97
C ASN A 528 29.19 -18.20 3.55
N ALA A 529 28.55 -17.26 4.26
CA ALA A 529 27.23 -16.75 3.90
C ALA A 529 27.27 -16.04 2.54
N ARG A 530 28.29 -15.21 2.31
CA ARG A 530 28.53 -14.53 1.04
C ARG A 530 28.71 -15.52 -0.11
N GLY A 531 29.54 -16.55 0.07
CA GLY A 531 29.71 -17.61 -0.93
C GLY A 531 28.39 -18.31 -1.28
N LYS A 532 27.50 -18.52 -0.30
CA LYS A 532 26.18 -19.11 -0.57
C LYS A 532 25.23 -18.15 -1.29
N ILE A 533 25.25 -16.86 -0.95
CA ILE A 533 24.51 -15.81 -1.66
C ILE A 533 24.94 -15.75 -3.12
N ASP A 534 26.25 -15.82 -3.40
CA ASP A 534 26.78 -15.79 -4.77
C ASP A 534 26.35 -17.02 -5.58
N GLU A 535 26.35 -18.22 -4.97
CA GLU A 535 25.82 -19.44 -5.60
C GLU A 535 24.34 -19.27 -5.98
N ILE A 536 23.52 -18.75 -5.05
CA ILE A 536 22.10 -18.46 -5.24
C ILE A 536 21.89 -17.47 -6.41
N ILE A 537 22.68 -16.39 -6.44
CA ILE A 537 22.61 -15.36 -7.49
C ILE A 537 22.95 -15.97 -8.87
N VAL A 538 24.00 -16.78 -8.95
CA VAL A 538 24.41 -17.43 -10.21
C VAL A 538 23.33 -18.39 -10.71
N ASP A 539 22.74 -19.18 -9.83
CA ASP A 539 21.69 -20.13 -10.20
C ASP A 539 20.39 -19.43 -10.63
N ALA A 540 19.99 -18.36 -9.94
CA ALA A 540 18.86 -17.54 -10.33
C ALA A 540 19.10 -16.88 -11.70
N TYR A 541 20.31 -16.35 -11.94
CA TYR A 541 20.68 -15.75 -13.22
C TYR A 541 20.66 -16.77 -14.38
N ARG A 542 21.05 -18.03 -14.14
CA ARG A 542 20.99 -19.09 -15.15
C ARG A 542 19.57 -19.49 -15.53
N LYS A 543 18.64 -19.47 -14.57
CA LYS A 543 17.23 -19.82 -14.77
C LYS A 543 16.35 -18.63 -15.16
N ARG A 544 16.93 -17.44 -15.30
CA ARG A 544 16.19 -16.19 -15.48
C ARG A 544 15.36 -16.20 -16.76
N ASP A 545 14.23 -15.49 -16.70
CA ASP A 545 13.38 -15.22 -17.83
C ASP A 545 13.28 -13.69 -18.07
N ARG A 546 12.30 -13.27 -18.89
CA ARG A 546 12.09 -11.86 -19.24
C ARG A 546 11.47 -11.02 -18.10
N THR A 547 11.26 -11.62 -16.93
CA THR A 547 10.67 -10.98 -15.75
C THR A 547 11.62 -10.96 -14.55
N PHE A 548 12.89 -11.32 -14.77
CA PHE A 548 13.88 -11.39 -13.72
C PHE A 548 14.03 -10.07 -12.95
N GLY A 549 13.94 -10.15 -11.62
CA GLY A 549 13.86 -9.00 -10.73
C GLY A 549 15.17 -8.25 -10.47
N ASN A 550 16.32 -8.74 -10.96
CA ASN A 550 17.62 -8.05 -10.86
C ASN A 550 17.94 -7.56 -9.43
N ALA A 551 18.17 -6.25 -9.22
CA ALA A 551 18.45 -5.72 -7.89
C ALA A 551 17.32 -6.01 -6.89
N ARG A 552 16.04 -6.01 -7.32
CA ARG A 552 14.91 -6.35 -6.42
C ARG A 552 15.04 -7.77 -5.88
N PHE A 553 15.50 -8.71 -6.72
CA PHE A 553 15.75 -10.08 -6.30
C PHE A 553 16.85 -10.16 -5.23
N VAL A 554 17.94 -9.41 -5.40
CA VAL A 554 19.04 -9.38 -4.43
C VAL A 554 18.62 -8.72 -3.10
N TYR A 555 17.84 -7.63 -3.16
CA TYR A 555 17.35 -6.97 -1.95
C TYR A 555 16.40 -7.86 -1.14
N ASP A 556 15.53 -8.62 -1.82
CA ASP A 556 14.67 -9.64 -1.21
C ASP A 556 15.50 -10.77 -0.59
N LEU A 557 16.55 -11.22 -1.28
CA LEU A 557 17.47 -12.24 -0.78
C LEU A 557 18.15 -11.79 0.53
N ILE A 558 18.71 -10.58 0.57
CA ILE A 558 19.33 -10.03 1.80
C ILE A 558 18.28 -9.77 2.89
N GLU A 559 17.04 -9.41 2.53
CA GLU A 559 15.95 -9.30 3.50
C GLU A 559 15.65 -10.61 4.20
N LYS A 560 15.50 -11.68 3.43
CA LYS A 560 15.24 -13.02 3.95
C LYS A 560 16.38 -13.48 4.85
N ALA A 561 17.62 -13.20 4.46
CA ALA A 561 18.80 -13.47 5.29
C ALA A 561 18.74 -12.73 6.64
N LYS A 562 18.37 -11.44 6.64
CA LYS A 562 18.22 -10.62 7.85
C LYS A 562 17.06 -11.07 8.72
N ILE A 563 15.94 -11.51 8.14
CA ILE A 563 14.82 -12.08 8.88
C ILE A 563 15.27 -13.35 9.62
N ASN A 564 16.01 -14.23 8.94
CA ASN A 564 16.52 -15.46 9.53
C ASN A 564 17.54 -15.18 10.66
N LEU A 565 18.40 -14.18 10.49
CA LEU A 565 19.24 -13.64 11.57
C LEU A 565 18.39 -13.23 12.78
N GLY A 566 17.33 -12.45 12.56
CA GLY A 566 16.42 -12.03 13.64
C GLY A 566 15.78 -13.21 14.36
N LEU A 567 15.29 -14.20 13.62
CA LEU A 567 14.71 -15.43 14.19
C LEU A 567 15.73 -16.22 15.01
N ARG A 568 16.97 -16.36 14.52
CA ARG A 568 18.06 -17.01 15.25
C ARG A 568 18.35 -16.29 16.56
N ILE A 569 18.51 -14.95 16.53
CA ILE A 569 18.78 -14.16 17.75
C ILE A 569 17.65 -14.30 18.77
N MET A 570 16.39 -14.19 18.33
CA MET A 570 15.23 -14.28 19.21
C MET A 570 15.02 -15.69 19.81
N SER A 571 15.67 -16.72 19.25
CA SER A 571 15.65 -18.08 19.79
C SER A 571 16.66 -18.35 20.92
N LEU A 572 17.54 -17.39 21.22
CA LEU A 572 18.50 -17.50 22.33
C LEU A 572 17.79 -17.32 23.69
N GLU A 573 18.37 -17.88 24.77
CA GLU A 573 17.76 -17.80 26.12
C GLU A 573 17.70 -16.37 26.68
N ALA A 574 18.58 -15.47 26.23
CA ALA A 574 18.66 -14.06 26.67
C ALA A 574 19.02 -13.13 25.49
N PRO A 575 18.09 -12.87 24.56
CA PRO A 575 18.36 -12.10 23.33
C PRO A 575 18.76 -10.65 23.63
N GLU A 576 18.26 -10.07 24.71
CA GLU A 576 18.64 -8.74 25.22
C GLU A 576 20.12 -8.60 25.62
N MET A 577 20.86 -9.71 25.82
CA MET A 577 22.29 -9.68 26.16
C MET A 577 23.21 -9.78 24.94
N VAL A 578 22.66 -9.95 23.74
CA VAL A 578 23.45 -10.05 22.50
C VAL A 578 24.07 -8.68 22.18
N ASN A 579 25.36 -8.69 21.85
CA ASN A 579 26.09 -7.46 21.55
C ASN A 579 25.67 -6.90 20.17
N LYS A 580 26.00 -5.63 19.92
CA LYS A 580 25.64 -4.94 18.67
C LYS A 580 26.23 -5.61 17.42
N GLU A 581 27.39 -6.23 17.53
CA GLU A 581 28.12 -6.85 16.42
C GLU A 581 27.37 -8.12 15.96
N ASP A 582 26.98 -8.98 16.89
CA ASP A 582 26.24 -10.21 16.63
C ASP A 582 24.82 -9.96 16.09
N LEU A 583 24.22 -8.80 16.42
CA LEU A 583 22.94 -8.35 15.86
C LEU A 583 23.03 -7.91 14.39
N ALA A 584 24.24 -7.75 13.86
CA ALA A 584 24.49 -7.37 12.47
C ALA A 584 25.02 -8.52 11.60
N VAL A 585 25.55 -9.60 12.18
CA VAL A 585 26.26 -10.65 11.41
C VAL A 585 25.33 -11.78 10.97
N ILE A 586 25.18 -11.91 9.65
CA ILE A 586 24.48 -13.00 8.97
C ILE A 586 25.46 -14.17 8.74
N HIS A 587 25.13 -15.31 9.32
CA HIS A 587 25.89 -16.56 9.17
C HIS A 587 25.35 -17.42 8.04
N LEU A 588 26.12 -18.44 7.67
CA LEU A 588 25.75 -19.40 6.63
C LEU A 588 24.37 -20.02 6.87
N ASP A 589 24.05 -20.37 8.13
CA ASP A 589 22.79 -21.01 8.48
C ASP A 589 21.58 -20.11 8.15
N ASP A 590 21.71 -18.79 8.34
CA ASP A 590 20.65 -17.83 8.00
C ASP A 590 20.38 -17.79 6.49
N VAL A 591 21.43 -18.00 5.68
CA VAL A 591 21.33 -18.01 4.22
C VAL A 591 20.84 -19.36 3.70
N GLN A 592 21.25 -20.46 4.31
CA GLN A 592 20.80 -21.82 3.94
C GLN A 592 19.29 -22.01 4.16
N LEU A 593 18.72 -21.30 5.13
CA LEU A 593 17.29 -21.28 5.39
C LEU A 593 16.50 -20.47 4.35
N ILE A 594 17.18 -19.71 3.48
CA ILE A 594 16.50 -18.91 2.46
C ILE A 594 15.95 -19.82 1.38
N ARG A 595 14.62 -19.91 1.35
CA ARG A 595 13.89 -20.55 0.26
C ARG A 595 13.57 -19.47 -0.79
N LEU A 596 14.25 -19.57 -1.93
CA LEU A 596 14.07 -18.67 -3.08
C LEU A 596 12.69 -18.82 -3.70
N ASP A 597 12.29 -20.07 -3.88
CA ASP A 597 10.90 -20.41 -4.09
C ASP A 597 10.21 -20.27 -2.73
N ARG A 598 9.09 -19.54 -2.65
CA ARG A 598 8.10 -19.80 -1.60
C ARG A 598 7.57 -21.21 -1.80
N THR A 599 8.38 -22.21 -1.51
CA THR A 599 7.90 -23.47 -0.98
C THR A 599 7.44 -23.17 0.43
N GLN A 600 6.29 -22.48 0.52
CA GLN A 600 5.44 -22.69 1.66
C GLN A 600 5.26 -24.20 1.72
N GLU A 601 5.81 -24.78 2.77
CA GLU A 601 5.45 -26.13 3.18
C GLU A 601 3.95 -26.09 3.40
N LEU A 602 3.20 -26.48 2.37
CA LEU A 602 1.86 -26.94 2.58
C LEU A 602 1.95 -28.01 3.66
N PRO A 603 1.02 -28.04 4.62
CA PRO A 603 0.91 -29.18 5.51
C PRO A 603 0.94 -30.45 4.65
N ASN A 604 1.78 -31.41 5.04
CA ASN A 604 1.81 -32.71 4.37
C ASN A 604 0.51 -33.46 4.70
N ILE A 605 -0.59 -33.03 4.08
CA ILE A 605 -1.90 -33.61 4.23
C ILE A 605 -1.84 -34.97 3.55
N PRO A 606 -2.00 -36.10 4.28
CA PRO A 606 -1.98 -37.41 3.66
C PRO A 606 -3.10 -37.53 2.62
N VAL A 607 -2.88 -38.36 1.60
CA VAL A 607 -3.92 -38.64 0.60
C VAL A 607 -5.07 -39.38 1.26
N ASP A 608 -6.27 -38.82 1.14
CA ASP A 608 -7.52 -39.47 1.54
C ASP A 608 -7.97 -40.39 0.40
N GLU A 609 -7.58 -41.66 0.47
CA GLU A 609 -7.91 -42.67 -0.55
C GLU A 609 -9.43 -42.93 -0.64
N GLY A 610 -10.18 -42.74 0.45
CA GLY A 610 -11.63 -42.93 0.47
C GLY A 610 -12.34 -41.84 -0.34
N LEU A 611 -12.05 -40.57 -0.01
CA LEU A 611 -12.60 -39.42 -0.73
C LEU A 611 -12.15 -39.38 -2.20
N LEU A 612 -10.91 -39.81 -2.47
CA LEU A 612 -10.38 -39.88 -3.84
C LEU A 612 -11.17 -40.90 -4.67
N GLN A 613 -11.41 -42.10 -4.12
CA GLN A 613 -12.17 -43.13 -4.81
C GLN A 613 -13.61 -42.67 -5.07
N GLU A 614 -14.29 -42.11 -4.06
CA GLU A 614 -15.64 -41.57 -4.20
C GLU A 614 -15.72 -40.50 -5.31
N SER A 615 -14.76 -39.58 -5.34
CA SER A 615 -14.73 -38.50 -6.34
C SER A 615 -14.42 -39.00 -7.75
N LEU A 616 -13.59 -40.04 -7.87
CA LEU A 616 -13.30 -40.70 -9.16
C LEU A 616 -14.49 -41.51 -9.65
N ASP A 617 -15.22 -42.16 -8.74
CA ASP A 617 -16.45 -42.86 -9.06
C ASP A 617 -17.52 -41.86 -9.53
N GLU A 618 -17.70 -40.73 -8.85
CA GLU A 618 -18.59 -39.63 -9.28
C GLU A 618 -18.23 -39.15 -10.70
N LEU A 619 -16.94 -38.96 -10.99
CA LEU A 619 -16.46 -38.59 -12.33
C LEU A 619 -16.77 -39.68 -13.39
N SER A 620 -16.62 -40.95 -13.03
CA SER A 620 -16.84 -42.08 -13.94
C SER A 620 -18.30 -42.26 -14.35
N HIS A 621 -19.24 -41.94 -13.44
CA HIS A 621 -20.68 -42.00 -13.67
C HIS A 621 -21.19 -40.91 -14.63
N LEU A 622 -20.43 -39.83 -14.82
CA LEU A 622 -20.83 -38.80 -15.80
C LEU A 622 -20.84 -39.37 -17.21
N ILE A 623 -21.92 -39.11 -17.95
CA ILE A 623 -22.07 -39.55 -19.35
C ILE A 623 -21.07 -38.79 -20.23
N GLY A 624 -20.31 -39.52 -21.06
CA GLY A 624 -19.37 -38.95 -22.03
C GLY A 624 -18.07 -38.40 -21.43
N MET A 625 -17.47 -37.39 -22.09
CA MET A 625 -16.25 -36.69 -21.65
C MET A 625 -15.00 -37.56 -21.44
N GLU A 626 -14.86 -38.64 -22.22
CA GLU A 626 -13.78 -39.63 -22.04
C GLU A 626 -12.37 -39.01 -22.07
N ARG A 627 -12.16 -37.98 -22.89
CA ARG A 627 -10.88 -37.23 -22.94
C ARG A 627 -10.58 -36.52 -21.62
N ILE A 628 -11.59 -35.90 -20.99
CA ILE A 628 -11.43 -35.19 -19.72
C ILE A 628 -11.20 -36.18 -18.59
N LYS A 629 -11.96 -37.29 -18.57
CA LYS A 629 -11.77 -38.38 -17.60
C LYS A 629 -10.34 -38.92 -17.67
N ALA A 630 -9.80 -39.13 -18.88
CA ALA A 630 -8.43 -39.58 -19.07
C ALA A 630 -7.40 -38.56 -18.54
N GLN A 631 -7.55 -37.27 -18.86
CA GLN A 631 -6.66 -36.20 -18.40
C GLN A 631 -6.66 -36.03 -16.88
N ILE A 632 -7.82 -36.16 -16.22
CA ILE A 632 -7.92 -36.10 -14.76
C ILE A 632 -7.24 -37.32 -14.13
N ASN A 633 -7.45 -38.52 -14.67
CA ASN A 633 -6.80 -39.74 -14.18
C ASN A 633 -5.28 -39.70 -14.33
N GLU A 634 -4.77 -39.18 -15.44
CA GLU A 634 -3.34 -38.96 -15.66
C GLU A 634 -2.75 -38.01 -14.62
N MET A 635 -3.43 -36.89 -14.37
CA MET A 635 -3.04 -35.94 -13.33
C MET A 635 -3.02 -36.57 -11.93
N VAL A 636 -4.04 -37.36 -11.57
CA VAL A 636 -4.08 -38.08 -10.29
C VAL A 636 -2.86 -39.00 -10.14
N ARG A 637 -2.50 -39.75 -11.19
CA ARG A 637 -1.31 -40.62 -11.18
C ARG A 637 -0.01 -39.84 -11.01
N LEU A 638 0.14 -38.73 -11.73
CA LEU A 638 1.30 -37.85 -11.64
C LEU A 638 1.44 -37.25 -10.24
N VAL A 639 0.36 -36.69 -9.68
CA VAL A 639 0.38 -36.11 -8.33
C VAL A 639 0.73 -37.16 -7.28
N ARG A 640 0.16 -38.37 -7.35
CA ARG A 640 0.51 -39.48 -6.45
C ARG A 640 1.98 -39.87 -6.56
N PHE A 641 2.52 -39.97 -7.77
CA PHE A 641 3.93 -40.30 -7.99
C PHE A 641 4.87 -39.23 -7.40
N TYR A 642 4.56 -37.95 -7.59
CA TYR A 642 5.37 -36.86 -7.05
C TYR A 642 5.35 -36.83 -5.52
N ARG A 643 4.18 -37.09 -4.90
CA ARG A 643 4.06 -37.22 -3.45
C ARG A 643 4.84 -38.41 -2.88
N GLN A 644 4.73 -39.58 -3.51
CA GLN A 644 5.49 -40.76 -3.10
C GLN A 644 7.00 -40.57 -3.26
N SER A 645 7.42 -39.75 -4.23
CA SER A 645 8.82 -39.45 -4.49
C SER A 645 9.37 -38.30 -3.64
N ASN A 646 8.59 -37.78 -2.67
CA ASN A 646 8.89 -36.60 -1.86
C ASN A 646 9.30 -35.38 -2.69
N ARG A 647 8.72 -35.25 -3.89
CA ARG A 647 8.93 -34.13 -4.80
C ARG A 647 7.80 -33.13 -4.63
N ASP A 648 8.14 -31.86 -4.81
CA ASP A 648 7.15 -30.80 -4.73
C ASP A 648 6.18 -30.84 -5.91
N VAL A 649 4.90 -31.07 -5.59
CA VAL A 649 3.79 -31.12 -6.55
C VAL A 649 3.45 -29.71 -7.04
N LEU A 650 3.46 -28.69 -6.18
CA LEU A 650 2.99 -27.34 -6.50
C LEU A 650 3.95 -26.57 -7.41
N ASN A 651 5.25 -26.85 -7.28
CA ASN A 651 6.27 -26.25 -8.14
C ASN A 651 6.42 -26.99 -9.48
N SER A 652 5.95 -28.24 -9.54
CA SER A 652 6.04 -29.07 -10.74
C SER A 652 4.80 -29.00 -11.63
N PHE A 653 3.65 -28.60 -11.08
CA PHE A 653 2.38 -28.52 -11.80
C PHE A 653 1.71 -27.17 -11.58
N PHE A 654 1.35 -26.50 -12.67
CA PHE A 654 0.41 -25.39 -12.64
C PHE A 654 -1.00 -25.99 -12.55
N LEU A 655 -1.72 -25.66 -11.48
CA LEU A 655 -3.01 -26.30 -11.13
C LEU A 655 -4.21 -25.41 -11.45
N HIS A 656 -3.96 -24.17 -11.86
CA HIS A 656 -4.98 -23.29 -12.43
C HIS A 656 -5.45 -23.87 -13.77
N THR A 657 -6.77 -23.93 -13.97
CA THR A 657 -7.35 -24.72 -15.06
C THR A 657 -8.38 -23.91 -15.85
N VAL A 658 -8.30 -23.98 -17.18
CA VAL A 658 -9.24 -23.36 -18.12
C VAL A 658 -10.25 -24.41 -18.58
N PHE A 659 -11.53 -24.15 -18.39
CA PHE A 659 -12.65 -24.98 -18.81
C PHE A 659 -13.29 -24.39 -20.06
N ILE A 660 -13.03 -25.00 -21.23
CA ILE A 660 -13.50 -24.49 -22.51
C ILE A 660 -14.62 -25.38 -23.06
N GLY A 661 -15.79 -24.82 -23.34
CA GLY A 661 -16.84 -25.55 -24.05
C GLY A 661 -18.20 -24.87 -24.00
N ASN A 662 -19.15 -25.39 -24.78
CA ASN A 662 -20.49 -24.84 -24.89
C ASN A 662 -21.29 -24.98 -23.57
N PRO A 663 -22.42 -24.26 -23.40
CA PRO A 663 -23.23 -24.31 -22.19
C PRO A 663 -23.82 -25.70 -22.02
N GLY A 664 -24.00 -26.13 -20.77
CA GLY A 664 -24.62 -27.43 -20.49
C GLY A 664 -23.75 -28.65 -20.85
N THR A 665 -22.43 -28.48 -21.03
CA THR A 665 -21.46 -29.58 -21.22
C THR A 665 -20.87 -30.12 -19.91
N GLY A 666 -21.31 -29.63 -18.75
CA GLY A 666 -20.89 -30.15 -17.43
C GLY A 666 -19.66 -29.50 -16.79
N LYS A 667 -19.21 -28.33 -17.28
CA LYS A 667 -18.04 -27.59 -16.76
C LYS A 667 -18.05 -27.41 -15.23
N THR A 668 -19.13 -26.84 -14.69
CA THR A 668 -19.26 -26.58 -13.24
C THR A 668 -19.30 -27.87 -12.42
N THR A 669 -19.96 -28.92 -12.94
CA THR A 669 -20.01 -30.24 -12.30
C THR A 669 -18.62 -30.84 -12.18
N VAL A 670 -17.85 -30.86 -13.28
CA VAL A 670 -16.48 -31.37 -13.28
C VAL A 670 -15.56 -30.50 -12.42
N ALA A 671 -15.75 -29.17 -12.38
CA ALA A 671 -14.99 -28.29 -11.50
C ALA A 671 -15.17 -28.63 -10.01
N ARG A 672 -16.41 -28.94 -9.57
CA ARG A 672 -16.66 -29.40 -8.20
C ARG A 672 -15.96 -30.72 -7.89
N ILE A 673 -16.07 -31.70 -8.79
CA ILE A 673 -15.43 -33.02 -8.62
C ILE A 673 -13.91 -32.86 -8.59
N LEU A 674 -13.33 -32.07 -9.49
CA LEU A 674 -11.89 -31.80 -9.53
C LEU A 674 -11.40 -31.14 -8.24
N THR A 675 -12.21 -30.26 -7.65
CA THR A 675 -11.92 -29.63 -6.35
C THR A 675 -11.88 -30.69 -5.22
N LYS A 676 -12.84 -31.62 -5.19
CA LYS A 676 -12.82 -32.76 -4.25
C LYS A 676 -11.60 -33.65 -4.46
N ILE A 677 -11.23 -33.93 -5.70
CA ILE A 677 -10.03 -34.70 -6.05
C ILE A 677 -8.76 -34.00 -5.53
N TYR A 678 -8.62 -32.68 -5.70
CA TYR A 678 -7.47 -31.93 -5.18
C TYR A 678 -7.41 -31.93 -3.65
N LYS A 679 -8.55 -31.88 -2.97
CA LYS A 679 -8.63 -32.07 -1.52
C LYS A 679 -8.19 -33.48 -1.11
N ALA A 680 -8.71 -34.50 -1.77
CA ALA A 680 -8.39 -35.90 -1.48
C ALA A 680 -6.91 -36.21 -1.72
N LEU A 681 -6.31 -35.61 -2.75
CA LEU A 681 -4.88 -35.69 -3.01
C LEU A 681 -4.03 -34.89 -2.02
N GLY A 682 -4.64 -34.16 -1.08
CA GLY A 682 -4.00 -33.31 -0.08
C GLY A 682 -3.33 -32.07 -0.67
N VAL A 683 -3.70 -31.70 -1.90
CA VAL A 683 -3.18 -30.52 -2.62
C VAL A 683 -3.89 -29.25 -2.16
N LEU A 684 -5.17 -29.36 -1.77
CA LEU A 684 -5.96 -28.30 -1.13
C LEU A 684 -6.22 -28.63 0.34
N GLU A 685 -6.19 -27.61 1.19
CA GLU A 685 -6.43 -27.74 2.64
C GLU A 685 -7.90 -28.03 2.97
N ARG A 686 -8.84 -27.27 2.39
CA ARG A 686 -10.27 -27.30 2.72
C ARG A 686 -11.12 -27.91 1.60
N GLY A 687 -10.74 -27.66 0.35
CA GLY A 687 -11.39 -28.20 -0.84
C GLY A 687 -12.83 -27.74 -1.06
N HIS A 688 -13.16 -26.51 -0.66
CA HIS A 688 -14.39 -25.84 -1.04
C HIS A 688 -14.20 -25.10 -2.38
N MET A 689 -15.31 -24.79 -3.06
CA MET A 689 -15.30 -24.04 -4.31
C MET A 689 -16.15 -22.78 -4.14
N VAL A 690 -15.56 -21.62 -4.40
CA VAL A 690 -16.22 -20.31 -4.42
C VAL A 690 -16.54 -19.99 -5.87
N GLU A 691 -17.83 -19.94 -6.20
CA GLU A 691 -18.30 -19.60 -7.54
C GLU A 691 -18.57 -18.10 -7.66
N THR A 692 -18.07 -17.50 -8.75
CA THR A 692 -18.31 -16.11 -9.07
C THR A 692 -18.38 -15.94 -10.59
N ASP A 693 -18.95 -14.83 -11.02
CA ASP A 693 -18.89 -14.35 -12.39
C ASP A 693 -18.30 -12.93 -12.40
N ARG A 694 -18.44 -12.23 -13.53
CA ARG A 694 -18.05 -10.80 -13.63
C ARG A 694 -18.70 -9.94 -12.54
N GLN A 695 -19.97 -10.14 -12.20
CA GLN A 695 -20.67 -9.30 -11.22
C GLN A 695 -20.15 -9.51 -9.81
N GLY A 696 -19.70 -10.72 -9.49
CA GLY A 696 -19.11 -11.03 -8.18
C GLY A 696 -17.69 -10.48 -8.00
N LEU A 697 -16.94 -10.26 -9.08
CA LEU A 697 -15.56 -9.72 -9.01
C LEU A 697 -15.49 -8.21 -9.23
N VAL A 698 -16.33 -7.68 -10.13
CA VAL A 698 -16.32 -6.29 -10.55
C VAL A 698 -17.28 -5.45 -9.69
N ALA A 699 -16.82 -4.31 -9.18
CA ALA A 699 -17.65 -3.35 -8.47
C ALA A 699 -18.32 -2.36 -9.45
N GLY A 700 -19.39 -1.67 -9.00
CA GLY A 700 -20.06 -0.63 -9.80
C GLY A 700 -19.32 0.71 -9.84
N TYR A 701 -18.30 0.89 -9.00
CA TYR A 701 -17.56 2.13 -8.77
C TYR A 701 -16.04 1.89 -8.91
N VAL A 702 -15.30 2.90 -9.40
CA VAL A 702 -13.84 2.76 -9.69
C VAL A 702 -13.05 2.73 -8.38
N GLY A 703 -12.02 1.89 -8.31
CA GLY A 703 -11.18 1.70 -7.11
C GLY A 703 -11.72 0.71 -6.08
N GLN A 704 -12.94 0.17 -6.25
CA GLN A 704 -13.52 -0.85 -5.38
C GLN A 704 -13.38 -2.28 -5.93
N THR A 705 -13.02 -2.42 -7.21
CA THR A 705 -12.95 -3.74 -7.86
C THR A 705 -11.78 -4.57 -7.33
N ALA A 706 -10.63 -3.95 -7.08
CA ALA A 706 -9.50 -4.63 -6.44
C ALA A 706 -9.87 -5.18 -5.04
N ILE A 707 -10.61 -4.42 -4.24
CA ILE A 707 -11.05 -4.83 -2.89
C ILE A 707 -12.00 -6.03 -3.02
N LYS A 708 -13.04 -5.90 -3.84
CA LYS A 708 -14.06 -6.95 -4.04
C LYS A 708 -13.47 -8.25 -4.61
N THR A 709 -12.54 -8.12 -5.56
CA THR A 709 -11.79 -9.27 -6.11
C THR A 709 -10.93 -9.93 -5.04
N THR A 710 -10.27 -9.14 -4.19
CA THR A 710 -9.47 -9.65 -3.07
C THR A 710 -10.32 -10.41 -2.06
N GLU A 711 -11.48 -9.87 -1.67
CA GLU A 711 -12.43 -10.55 -0.76
C GLU A 711 -12.86 -11.92 -1.31
N LYS A 712 -13.19 -11.99 -2.61
CA LYS A 712 -13.57 -13.26 -3.26
C LYS A 712 -12.42 -14.27 -3.31
N ILE A 713 -11.19 -13.80 -3.47
CA ILE A 713 -10.00 -14.66 -3.43
C ILE A 713 -9.74 -15.14 -2.01
N ASP A 714 -9.94 -14.28 -1.01
CA ASP A 714 -9.77 -14.63 0.41
C ASP A 714 -10.80 -15.68 0.86
N GLU A 715 -12.04 -15.59 0.38
CA GLU A 715 -13.05 -16.64 0.54
C GLU A 715 -12.60 -17.99 -0.05
N ALA A 716 -11.82 -17.96 -1.14
CA ALA A 716 -11.35 -19.16 -1.85
C ALA A 716 -10.06 -19.77 -1.26
N MET A 717 -9.44 -19.15 -0.26
CA MET A 717 -8.21 -19.66 0.37
C MET A 717 -8.40 -21.05 0.99
N GLY A 718 -7.54 -22.00 0.64
CA GLY A 718 -7.65 -23.42 0.96
C GLY A 718 -8.55 -24.22 0.00
N GLY A 719 -9.10 -23.58 -1.02
CA GLY A 719 -10.06 -24.14 -1.97
C GLY A 719 -9.83 -23.65 -3.42
N VAL A 720 -10.92 -23.55 -4.18
CA VAL A 720 -10.91 -23.15 -5.60
C VAL A 720 -11.80 -21.93 -5.81
N LEU A 721 -11.29 -20.92 -6.52
CA LEU A 721 -12.08 -19.83 -7.08
C LEU A 721 -12.51 -20.21 -8.50
N PHE A 722 -13.81 -20.46 -8.71
CA PHE A 722 -14.39 -20.76 -10.00
C PHE A 722 -15.04 -19.51 -10.60
N ILE A 723 -14.51 -19.05 -11.74
CA ILE A 723 -15.01 -17.87 -12.47
C ILE A 723 -15.73 -18.34 -13.72
N ASP A 724 -17.06 -18.25 -13.71
CA ASP A 724 -17.87 -18.57 -14.90
C ASP A 724 -17.91 -17.41 -15.89
N GLU A 725 -18.01 -17.76 -17.18
CA GLU A 725 -17.93 -16.83 -18.32
C GLU A 725 -16.80 -15.80 -18.16
N ALA A 726 -15.59 -16.26 -17.82
CA ALA A 726 -14.45 -15.42 -17.44
C ALA A 726 -14.04 -14.41 -18.52
N TYR A 727 -14.27 -14.72 -19.80
CA TYR A 727 -14.07 -13.79 -20.90
C TYR A 727 -14.91 -12.51 -20.74
N ALA A 728 -16.00 -12.54 -19.97
CA ALA A 728 -16.83 -11.38 -19.67
C ALA A 728 -16.01 -10.30 -18.98
N LEU A 729 -14.97 -10.65 -18.21
CA LEU A 729 -14.03 -9.69 -17.61
C LEU A 729 -13.31 -8.86 -18.69
N THR A 730 -12.97 -9.48 -19.81
CA THR A 730 -12.30 -8.83 -20.96
C THR A 730 -13.27 -8.26 -22.00
N GLN A 731 -14.55 -8.66 -21.99
CA GLN A 731 -15.55 -8.20 -22.95
C GLN A 731 -16.22 -6.91 -22.51
N ARG A 732 -16.41 -6.01 -23.47
CA ARG A 732 -17.15 -4.76 -23.27
C ARG A 732 -18.64 -5.00 -23.46
N PRO A 733 -19.49 -4.62 -22.49
CA PRO A 733 -20.92 -4.61 -22.75
C PRO A 733 -21.23 -3.57 -23.84
N THR A 734 -22.04 -3.97 -24.82
CA THR A 734 -22.59 -3.10 -25.85
C THR A 734 -23.50 -2.05 -25.20
N GLY A 735 -22.95 -0.86 -24.91
CA GLY A 735 -23.72 0.30 -24.46
C GLY A 735 -23.33 0.96 -23.13
N GLY A 736 -22.12 0.80 -22.61
CA GLY A 736 -21.74 1.52 -21.38
C GLY A 736 -20.26 1.46 -21.00
N ALA A 737 -19.84 2.40 -20.16
CA ALA A 737 -18.47 2.73 -19.76
C ALA A 737 -17.70 1.68 -18.93
N GLN A 738 -18.01 0.39 -19.04
CA GLN A 738 -17.68 -0.63 -18.04
C GLN A 738 -16.41 -1.47 -18.35
N GLY A 739 -15.52 -1.03 -19.24
CA GLY A 739 -14.35 -1.81 -19.68
C GLY A 739 -13.20 -1.89 -18.67
N ASP A 740 -12.86 -0.79 -17.99
CA ASP A 740 -11.62 -0.70 -17.19
C ASP A 740 -11.65 -1.52 -15.89
N PHE A 741 -12.83 -1.78 -15.33
CA PHE A 741 -12.97 -2.53 -14.08
C PHE A 741 -12.65 -4.03 -14.22
N GLY A 742 -12.91 -4.61 -15.39
CA GLY A 742 -12.63 -6.03 -15.62
C GLY A 742 -11.13 -6.32 -15.67
N ASP A 743 -10.36 -5.37 -16.22
CA ASP A 743 -8.90 -5.46 -16.26
C ASP A 743 -8.28 -5.28 -14.87
N GLU A 744 -8.83 -4.39 -14.04
CA GLU A 744 -8.45 -4.22 -12.63
C GLU A 744 -8.64 -5.53 -11.82
N ALA A 745 -9.76 -6.22 -12.03
CA ALA A 745 -10.02 -7.53 -11.44
C ALA A 745 -8.99 -8.58 -11.91
N ILE A 746 -8.65 -8.59 -13.21
CA ILE A 746 -7.64 -9.51 -13.77
C ILE A 746 -6.26 -9.25 -13.17
N GLN A 747 -5.83 -7.98 -13.06
CA GLN A 747 -4.55 -7.63 -12.46
C GLN A 747 -4.47 -8.05 -11.00
N THR A 748 -5.54 -7.80 -10.24
CA THR A 748 -5.64 -8.21 -8.83
C THR A 748 -5.57 -9.74 -8.71
N LEU A 749 -6.32 -10.46 -9.55
CA LEU A 749 -6.29 -11.93 -9.61
C LEU A 749 -4.89 -12.47 -9.91
N LEU A 750 -4.22 -11.94 -10.94
CA LEU A 750 -2.86 -12.36 -11.32
C LEU A 750 -1.84 -12.12 -10.21
N LYS A 751 -1.90 -10.96 -9.54
CA LYS A 751 -1.05 -10.64 -8.39
C LYS A 751 -1.25 -11.65 -7.26
N ARG A 752 -2.51 -11.96 -6.91
CA ARG A 752 -2.84 -12.91 -5.84
C ARG A 752 -2.47 -14.35 -6.20
N MET A 753 -2.62 -14.75 -7.46
CA MET A 753 -2.16 -16.06 -7.94
C MET A 753 -0.64 -16.24 -7.75
N GLU A 754 0.13 -15.15 -7.88
CA GLU A 754 1.57 -15.14 -7.66
C GLU A 754 1.91 -15.14 -6.16
N ASP A 755 1.35 -14.18 -5.41
CA ASP A 755 1.67 -13.95 -4.01
C ASP A 755 1.25 -15.13 -3.11
N ASN A 756 0.19 -15.84 -3.48
CA ASN A 756 -0.44 -16.91 -2.71
C ASN A 756 -0.47 -18.25 -3.45
N ARG A 757 0.56 -18.53 -4.25
CA ARG A 757 0.69 -19.78 -5.02
C ARG A 757 0.54 -21.01 -4.10
N GLY A 758 -0.34 -21.92 -4.49
CA GLY A 758 -0.56 -23.18 -3.77
C GLY A 758 -1.58 -23.12 -2.63
N PHE A 759 -2.01 -21.92 -2.18
CA PHE A 759 -3.08 -21.80 -1.17
C PHE A 759 -4.48 -21.92 -1.75
N PHE A 760 -4.66 -21.54 -3.01
CA PHE A 760 -5.92 -21.64 -3.73
C PHE A 760 -5.65 -21.88 -5.21
N PHE A 761 -6.64 -22.42 -5.92
CA PHE A 761 -6.57 -22.53 -7.37
C PHE A 761 -7.69 -21.75 -8.04
N VAL A 762 -7.39 -21.16 -9.19
CA VAL A 762 -8.38 -20.50 -10.03
C VAL A 762 -8.78 -21.41 -11.17
N PHE A 763 -10.08 -21.61 -11.32
CA PHE A 763 -10.69 -22.24 -12.49
C PHE A 763 -11.47 -21.18 -13.27
N VAL A 764 -11.23 -21.07 -14.57
CA VAL A 764 -11.94 -20.12 -15.44
C VAL A 764 -12.72 -20.89 -16.49
N ALA A 765 -13.98 -20.54 -16.72
CA ALA A 765 -14.84 -21.21 -17.69
C ALA A 765 -15.37 -20.26 -18.77
N GLY A 766 -15.60 -20.77 -19.98
CA GLY A 766 -16.26 -20.02 -21.05
C GLY A 766 -16.30 -20.72 -22.42
N TYR A 767 -16.80 -20.02 -23.43
CA TYR A 767 -16.89 -20.52 -24.81
C TYR A 767 -15.51 -20.59 -25.49
N PRO A 768 -15.30 -21.54 -26.43
CA PRO A 768 -14.03 -21.71 -27.15
C PRO A 768 -13.43 -20.44 -27.74
N ASP A 769 -14.17 -19.73 -28.60
CA ASP A 769 -13.66 -18.55 -29.30
C ASP A 769 -13.35 -17.41 -28.32
N ASN A 770 -14.23 -17.22 -27.32
CA ASN A 770 -14.12 -16.13 -26.35
C ASN A 770 -12.97 -16.33 -25.37
N MET A 771 -12.72 -17.58 -24.95
CA MET A 771 -11.64 -17.91 -24.01
C MET A 771 -10.27 -17.77 -24.65
N GLU A 772 -10.14 -17.99 -25.96
CA GLU A 772 -8.90 -17.70 -26.67
C GLU A 772 -8.58 -16.20 -26.64
N SER A 773 -9.57 -15.33 -26.83
CA SER A 773 -9.41 -13.88 -26.68
C SER A 773 -9.08 -13.50 -25.23
N PHE A 774 -9.72 -14.11 -24.24
CA PHE A 774 -9.45 -13.87 -22.81
C PHE A 774 -8.00 -14.19 -22.44
N LEU A 775 -7.48 -15.36 -22.83
CA LEU A 775 -6.11 -15.77 -22.52
C LEU A 775 -5.06 -14.88 -23.22
N LYS A 776 -5.38 -14.37 -24.42
CA LYS A 776 -4.52 -13.43 -25.17
C LYS A 776 -4.61 -11.99 -24.68
N ALA A 777 -5.62 -11.63 -23.90
CA ALA A 777 -5.80 -10.26 -23.41
C ALA A 777 -4.67 -9.82 -22.46
N ASN A 778 -4.08 -10.76 -21.71
CA ASN A 778 -2.95 -10.50 -20.83
C ASN A 778 -1.96 -11.68 -20.85
N PRO A 779 -0.67 -11.47 -21.18
CA PRO A 779 0.35 -12.53 -21.15
C PRO A 779 0.48 -13.24 -19.78
N GLY A 780 0.16 -12.54 -18.69
CA GLY A 780 0.12 -13.11 -17.34
C GLY A 780 -0.91 -14.23 -17.17
N LEU A 781 -2.02 -14.19 -17.93
CA LEU A 781 -3.03 -15.26 -17.95
C LEU A 781 -2.49 -16.48 -18.70
N SER A 782 -1.95 -16.29 -19.90
CA SER A 782 -1.42 -17.39 -20.72
C SER A 782 -0.27 -18.16 -20.04
N SER A 783 0.53 -17.50 -19.21
CA SER A 783 1.65 -18.14 -18.48
C SER A 783 1.20 -18.92 -17.24
N ARG A 784 0.09 -18.53 -16.61
CA ARG A 784 -0.39 -19.12 -15.34
C ARG A 784 -1.52 -20.13 -15.53
N PHE A 785 -2.20 -20.09 -16.67
CA PHE A 785 -3.25 -21.02 -17.09
C PHE A 785 -2.75 -21.89 -18.24
N ASP A 786 -1.87 -22.84 -17.94
CA ASP A 786 -1.32 -23.79 -18.92
C ASP A 786 -2.27 -24.98 -19.18
N LYS A 787 -3.07 -25.38 -18.19
CA LYS A 787 -3.97 -26.52 -18.26
C LYS A 787 -5.33 -26.15 -18.84
N ILE A 788 -5.66 -26.76 -19.96
CA ILE A 788 -6.91 -26.53 -20.68
C ILE A 788 -7.71 -27.83 -20.77
N LEU A 789 -8.91 -27.86 -20.18
CA LEU A 789 -9.90 -28.92 -20.30
C LEU A 789 -10.94 -28.51 -21.35
N LYS A 790 -10.98 -29.23 -22.46
CA LYS A 790 -11.93 -28.98 -23.55
C LYS A 790 -13.15 -29.90 -23.45
N PHE A 791 -14.30 -29.29 -23.22
CA PHE A 791 -15.62 -29.92 -23.18
C PHE A 791 -16.25 -29.87 -24.56
N GLU A 792 -16.31 -31.04 -25.21
CA GLU A 792 -16.95 -31.21 -26.51
C GLU A 792 -18.47 -31.30 -26.33
N ASP A 793 -19.22 -30.96 -27.38
CA ASP A 793 -20.67 -31.18 -27.39
C ASP A 793 -20.96 -32.67 -27.25
N TYR A 794 -22.01 -33.01 -26.49
CA TYR A 794 -22.44 -34.39 -26.36
C TYR A 794 -22.93 -34.94 -27.69
N SER A 795 -22.58 -36.20 -27.98
CA SER A 795 -23.12 -36.90 -29.14
C SER A 795 -24.65 -37.09 -29.02
N PRO A 796 -25.39 -37.30 -30.12
CA PRO A 796 -26.82 -37.62 -30.05
C PRO A 796 -27.14 -38.79 -29.10
N GLU A 797 -26.29 -39.80 -29.06
CA GLU A 797 -26.42 -40.96 -28.17
C GLU A 797 -26.17 -40.60 -26.69
N GLU A 798 -25.29 -39.64 -26.43
CA GLU A 798 -25.04 -39.10 -25.08
C GLU A 798 -26.19 -38.19 -24.63
N LEU A 799 -26.66 -37.29 -25.50
CA LEU A 799 -27.85 -36.46 -25.25
C LEU A 799 -29.08 -37.31 -24.95
N HIS A 800 -29.27 -38.39 -25.71
CA HIS A 800 -30.36 -39.34 -25.49
C HIS A 800 -30.26 -40.03 -24.13
N ARG A 801 -29.07 -40.51 -23.76
CA ARG A 801 -28.84 -41.10 -22.42
C ARG A 801 -29.10 -40.09 -21.30
N ILE A 802 -28.70 -38.83 -21.48
CA ILE A 802 -28.98 -37.75 -20.52
C ILE A 802 -30.50 -37.51 -20.41
N ALA A 803 -31.23 -37.53 -21.53
CA ALA A 803 -32.69 -37.37 -21.53
C ALA A 803 -33.39 -38.49 -20.78
N LEU A 804 -33.00 -39.75 -21.00
CA LEU A 804 -33.54 -40.91 -20.28
C LEU A 804 -33.25 -40.84 -18.78
N MET A 805 -32.04 -40.42 -18.40
CA MET A 805 -31.67 -40.22 -17.00
C MET A 805 -32.56 -39.16 -16.32
N MET A 806 -32.77 -38.01 -16.97
CA MET A 806 -33.66 -36.95 -16.47
C MET A 806 -35.13 -37.39 -16.41
N LEU A 807 -35.60 -38.21 -17.36
CA LEU A 807 -36.95 -38.77 -17.31
C LEU A 807 -37.10 -39.75 -16.13
N SER A 808 -36.10 -40.60 -15.90
CA SER A 808 -36.10 -41.51 -14.76
C SER A 808 -36.07 -40.79 -13.40
N GLU A 809 -35.41 -39.63 -13.31
CA GLU A 809 -35.43 -38.77 -12.11
C GLU A 809 -36.82 -38.18 -11.83
N ASN A 810 -37.67 -38.09 -12.85
CA ASN A 810 -39.08 -37.68 -12.73
C ASN A 810 -40.03 -38.91 -12.64
N ASP A 811 -39.49 -40.11 -12.39
CA ASP A 811 -40.22 -41.37 -12.36
C ASP A 811 -40.97 -41.68 -13.68
N LEU A 812 -40.52 -41.15 -14.82
CA LEU A 812 -41.13 -41.39 -16.14
C LEU A 812 -40.32 -42.36 -17.00
N ILE A 813 -41.02 -43.24 -17.71
CA ILE A 813 -40.46 -44.22 -18.63
C ILE A 813 -41.12 -44.04 -20.01
N PRO A 814 -40.35 -43.72 -21.08
CA PRO A 814 -40.90 -43.59 -22.42
C PRO A 814 -41.27 -44.96 -23.02
N SER A 815 -42.36 -45.01 -23.78
CA SER A 815 -42.66 -46.16 -24.66
C SER A 815 -41.61 -46.25 -25.79
N PRO A 816 -41.43 -47.43 -26.42
CA PRO A 816 -40.46 -47.59 -27.51
C PRO A 816 -40.60 -46.55 -28.63
N GLU A 817 -41.85 -46.20 -28.98
CA GLU A 817 -42.16 -45.21 -30.02
C GLU A 817 -41.84 -43.78 -29.56
N ALA A 818 -42.09 -43.46 -28.29
CA ALA A 818 -41.79 -42.16 -27.71
C ALA A 818 -40.27 -41.95 -27.55
N GLU A 819 -39.55 -42.99 -27.13
CA GLU A 819 -38.09 -42.98 -27.05
C GLU A 819 -37.45 -42.80 -28.43
N GLU A 820 -37.94 -43.52 -29.45
CA GLU A 820 -37.44 -43.38 -30.82
C GLU A 820 -37.68 -41.96 -31.36
N HIS A 821 -38.86 -41.38 -31.14
CA HIS A 821 -39.16 -40.00 -31.54
C HIS A 821 -38.25 -38.99 -30.82
N LEU A 822 -38.05 -39.15 -29.52
CA LEU A 822 -37.16 -38.31 -28.71
C LEU A 822 -35.70 -38.40 -29.21
N LYS A 823 -35.21 -39.60 -29.49
CA LYS A 823 -33.86 -39.83 -30.04
C LYS A 823 -33.67 -39.18 -31.41
N ASN A 824 -34.67 -39.32 -32.29
CA ASN A 824 -34.66 -38.68 -33.61
C ASN A 824 -34.66 -37.16 -33.50
N TYR A 825 -35.44 -36.60 -32.56
CA TYR A 825 -35.48 -35.17 -32.30
C TYR A 825 -34.14 -34.65 -31.76
N LEU A 826 -33.50 -35.36 -30.82
CA LEU A 826 -32.17 -35.01 -30.31
C LEU A 826 -31.08 -35.07 -31.39
N SER A 827 -31.18 -36.03 -32.31
CA SER A 827 -30.29 -36.12 -33.47
C SER A 827 -30.50 -34.94 -34.43
N TYR A 828 -31.76 -34.56 -34.66
CA TYR A 828 -32.14 -33.42 -35.48
C TYR A 828 -31.59 -32.10 -34.91
N ILE A 829 -31.82 -31.79 -33.62
CA ILE A 829 -31.28 -30.55 -33.02
C ILE A 829 -29.76 -30.52 -33.03
N TYR A 830 -29.09 -31.68 -32.92
CA TYR A 830 -27.63 -31.76 -32.98
C TYR A 830 -27.10 -31.49 -34.39
N GLU A 831 -27.75 -31.98 -35.44
CA GLU A 831 -27.35 -31.74 -36.84
C GLU A 831 -27.47 -30.26 -37.23
N TYR A 832 -28.52 -29.59 -36.76
CA TYR A 832 -28.82 -28.17 -37.05
C TYR A 832 -28.30 -27.20 -35.97
N ARG A 833 -27.48 -27.67 -35.03
CA ARG A 833 -26.96 -26.85 -33.93
C ARG A 833 -26.09 -25.70 -34.42
N ASP A 834 -26.16 -24.59 -33.69
CA ASP A 834 -25.24 -23.48 -33.85
C ASP A 834 -23.99 -23.65 -32.98
N LYS A 835 -23.12 -22.63 -32.99
CA LYS A 835 -21.89 -22.62 -32.17
C LYS A 835 -22.13 -22.40 -30.67
N TYR A 836 -23.36 -22.14 -30.24
CA TYR A 836 -23.74 -21.87 -28.84
C TYR A 836 -24.72 -22.93 -28.30
N PHE A 837 -24.67 -24.15 -28.87
CA PHE A 837 -25.56 -25.24 -28.53
C PHE A 837 -25.61 -25.55 -27.03
N GLY A 838 -26.80 -25.58 -26.45
CA GLY A 838 -27.01 -25.69 -24.99
C GLY A 838 -26.83 -27.08 -24.39
N ASN A 839 -26.54 -28.12 -25.19
CA ASN A 839 -26.23 -29.48 -24.71
C ASN A 839 -27.25 -30.00 -23.66
N ALA A 840 -26.81 -30.42 -22.47
CA ALA A 840 -27.71 -30.91 -21.42
C ALA A 840 -28.73 -29.86 -20.95
N ARG A 841 -28.45 -28.56 -21.12
CA ARG A 841 -29.43 -27.49 -20.86
C ARG A 841 -30.57 -27.53 -21.87
N THR A 842 -30.27 -27.79 -23.14
CA THR A 842 -31.27 -28.01 -24.19
C THR A 842 -32.08 -29.28 -23.91
N VAL A 843 -31.41 -30.38 -23.53
CA VAL A 843 -32.09 -31.63 -23.15
C VAL A 843 -33.03 -31.42 -21.98
N ARG A 844 -32.62 -30.65 -20.95
CA ARG A 844 -33.48 -30.30 -19.83
C ARG A 844 -34.74 -29.56 -20.28
N SER A 845 -34.61 -28.57 -21.16
CA SER A 845 -35.78 -27.86 -21.69
C SER A 845 -36.71 -28.80 -22.47
N VAL A 846 -36.15 -29.72 -23.26
CA VAL A 846 -36.93 -30.74 -24.00
C VAL A 846 -37.66 -31.65 -23.03
N VAL A 847 -36.98 -32.20 -22.03
CA VAL A 847 -37.58 -33.08 -21.02
C VAL A 847 -38.66 -32.34 -20.23
N GLN A 848 -38.44 -31.08 -19.85
CA GLN A 848 -39.46 -30.27 -19.17
C GLN A 848 -40.72 -30.08 -20.01
N GLU A 849 -40.58 -29.86 -21.32
CA GLU A 849 -41.73 -29.75 -22.22
C GLU A 849 -42.48 -31.08 -22.33
N VAL A 850 -41.75 -32.19 -22.47
CA VAL A 850 -42.37 -33.53 -22.54
C VAL A 850 -43.07 -33.89 -21.22
N VAL A 851 -42.46 -33.60 -20.07
CA VAL A 851 -43.08 -33.77 -18.74
C VAL A 851 -44.34 -32.91 -18.61
N LYS A 852 -44.31 -31.67 -19.13
CA LYS A 852 -45.47 -30.78 -19.15
C LYS A 852 -46.61 -31.37 -19.98
N GLU A 853 -46.33 -31.84 -21.19
CA GLU A 853 -47.35 -32.44 -22.06
C GLU A 853 -47.92 -33.73 -21.45
N HIS A 854 -47.07 -34.58 -20.85
CA HIS A 854 -47.51 -35.75 -20.07
C HIS A 854 -48.48 -35.36 -18.94
N ASN A 855 -48.11 -34.36 -18.14
CA ASN A 855 -48.95 -33.87 -17.05
C ASN A 855 -50.28 -33.29 -17.55
N LEU A 856 -50.27 -32.58 -18.68
CA LEU A 856 -51.49 -32.04 -19.30
C LEU A 856 -52.40 -33.15 -19.82
N ARG A 857 -51.85 -34.17 -20.49
CA ARG A 857 -52.60 -35.35 -20.92
C ARG A 857 -53.21 -36.07 -19.73
N PHE A 858 -52.42 -36.32 -18.68
CA PHE A 858 -52.89 -37.03 -17.49
C PHE A 858 -53.95 -36.25 -16.70
N ALA A 859 -53.83 -34.92 -16.65
CA ALA A 859 -54.82 -34.04 -16.05
C ALA A 859 -56.15 -34.00 -16.82
N ALA A 860 -56.12 -34.18 -18.14
CA ALA A 860 -57.31 -34.18 -19.00
C ALA A 860 -58.12 -35.49 -18.94
N LEU A 861 -57.54 -36.60 -18.44
CA LEU A 861 -58.21 -37.89 -18.34
C LEU A 861 -59.27 -37.91 -17.21
N PRO A 862 -60.45 -38.52 -17.41
CA PRO A 862 -61.43 -38.81 -16.35
C PRO A 862 -60.83 -39.68 -15.23
N ALA A 863 -61.30 -39.51 -14.00
CA ALA A 863 -60.74 -40.21 -12.83
C ALA A 863 -60.77 -41.75 -12.94
N GLU A 864 -61.75 -42.32 -13.65
CA GLU A 864 -61.87 -43.76 -13.89
C GLU A 864 -60.83 -44.30 -14.90
N GLU A 865 -60.44 -43.50 -15.88
CA GLU A 865 -59.40 -43.86 -16.88
C GLU A 865 -57.99 -43.64 -16.31
N ARG A 866 -57.84 -42.60 -15.48
CA ARG A 866 -56.59 -42.29 -14.78
C ARG A 866 -56.13 -43.43 -13.86
N ALA A 867 -57.06 -44.14 -13.23
CA ALA A 867 -56.77 -45.28 -12.34
C ALA A 867 -56.29 -46.55 -13.08
N ASN A 868 -56.53 -46.66 -14.39
CA ASN A 868 -56.20 -47.83 -15.19
C ASN A 868 -54.95 -47.64 -16.07
N MET A 869 -54.35 -46.45 -16.07
CA MET A 869 -53.13 -46.15 -16.81
C MET A 869 -51.92 -46.04 -15.87
N PRO A 870 -50.76 -46.60 -16.26
CA PRO A 870 -49.51 -46.38 -15.54
C PRO A 870 -49.14 -44.89 -15.57
N GLU A 871 -49.16 -44.24 -14.40
CA GLU A 871 -48.88 -42.79 -14.25
C GLU A 871 -47.46 -42.39 -14.70
N ASN A 872 -46.55 -43.37 -14.74
CA ASN A 872 -45.16 -43.22 -15.14
C ASN A 872 -44.89 -43.44 -16.63
N LEU A 873 -45.89 -43.83 -17.44
CA LEU A 873 -45.67 -44.13 -18.86
C LEU A 873 -45.83 -42.89 -19.73
N LEU A 874 -44.75 -42.55 -20.43
CA LEU A 874 -44.68 -41.46 -21.39
C LEU A 874 -44.88 -42.02 -22.80
N THR A 875 -45.89 -41.51 -23.49
CA THR A 875 -46.39 -42.04 -24.78
C THR A 875 -46.01 -41.13 -25.95
N LEU A 876 -46.25 -41.60 -27.18
CA LEU A 876 -45.95 -40.82 -28.38
C LEU A 876 -46.68 -39.47 -28.42
N GLU A 877 -47.88 -39.39 -27.83
CA GLU A 877 -48.65 -38.13 -27.76
C GLU A 877 -47.91 -37.05 -26.96
N ASP A 878 -47.15 -37.45 -25.93
CA ASP A 878 -46.45 -36.53 -25.02
C ASP A 878 -45.21 -35.90 -25.65
N VAL A 879 -44.64 -36.56 -26.67
CA VAL A 879 -43.47 -36.08 -27.42
C VAL A 879 -43.85 -35.51 -28.80
N ALA A 880 -45.12 -35.60 -29.20
CA ALA A 880 -45.60 -35.14 -30.50
C ALA A 880 -45.46 -33.62 -30.70
N SER A 881 -45.37 -32.86 -29.61
CA SER A 881 -45.08 -31.42 -29.60
C SER A 881 -43.68 -31.10 -30.14
N LEU A 882 -42.75 -32.05 -30.08
CA LEU A 882 -41.38 -31.93 -30.60
C LEU A 882 -41.37 -32.10 -32.12
N LYS A 883 -41.62 -31.00 -32.84
CA LYS A 883 -41.65 -30.98 -34.31
C LYS A 883 -40.25 -30.84 -34.91
N MET A 884 -39.98 -31.61 -35.97
CA MET A 884 -38.74 -31.52 -36.76
C MET A 884 -38.94 -30.62 -37.99
N ASP A 885 -39.37 -29.37 -37.78
CA ASP A 885 -39.61 -28.41 -38.87
C ASP A 885 -38.41 -27.46 -39.04
N LYS A 886 -37.96 -27.29 -40.29
CA LYS A 886 -36.82 -26.44 -40.65
C LYS A 886 -37.14 -24.94 -40.55
N THR A 887 -38.40 -24.57 -40.41
CA THR A 887 -38.86 -23.17 -40.41
C THR A 887 -38.66 -22.43 -39.08
N ASP A 888 -38.44 -23.15 -37.98
CA ASP A 888 -38.29 -22.56 -36.63
C ASP A 888 -36.84 -22.14 -36.29
N PHE A 889 -35.85 -22.45 -37.12
CA PHE A 889 -34.47 -21.99 -36.92
C PHE A 889 -34.22 -20.62 -37.56
N VAL A 890 -34.03 -19.59 -36.73
CA VAL A 890 -33.79 -18.19 -37.16
C VAL A 890 -32.51 -18.02 -37.99
N PHE A 891 -31.53 -18.93 -37.87
CA PHE A 891 -30.26 -18.86 -38.60
C PHE A 891 -30.08 -20.06 -39.54
N ASN A 892 -30.56 -19.93 -40.78
CA ASN A 892 -30.22 -20.87 -41.85
C ASN A 892 -28.73 -20.77 -42.20
N LYS A 893 -28.01 -21.90 -42.14
CA LYS A 893 -26.63 -22.04 -42.62
C LYS A 893 -26.59 -21.65 -44.10
N LYS A 894 -25.97 -20.53 -44.47
CA LYS A 894 -25.72 -20.19 -45.88
C LYS A 894 -24.78 -21.24 -46.45
N THR A 895 -25.31 -22.16 -47.25
CA THR A 895 -24.50 -23.02 -48.12
C THR A 895 -23.78 -22.15 -49.15
N ILE A 896 -22.45 -22.22 -49.16
CA ILE A 896 -21.60 -21.58 -50.15
C ILE A 896 -21.91 -22.22 -51.52
N GLY A 897 -22.64 -21.50 -52.37
CA GLY A 897 -22.88 -21.90 -53.75
C GLY A 897 -21.69 -21.51 -54.63
N PHE A 898 -20.91 -22.47 -55.09
CA PHE A 898 -19.99 -22.25 -56.22
C PHE A 898 -20.80 -22.05 -57.49
N ARG A 899 -20.94 -20.80 -57.95
CA ARG A 899 -21.33 -20.50 -59.34
C ARG A 899 -20.09 -20.57 -60.21
N ALA A 900 -19.93 -21.66 -60.94
CA ALA A 900 -18.99 -21.74 -62.05
C ALA A 900 -19.44 -20.74 -63.14
N SER A 901 -18.63 -19.72 -63.39
CA SER A 901 -18.80 -18.78 -64.50
C SER A 901 -18.39 -19.45 -65.81
N GLY A 902 -19.38 -19.94 -66.57
CA GLY A 902 -19.23 -20.36 -67.95
C GLY A 902 -19.57 -19.22 -68.92
N GLY A 903 -18.56 -18.82 -69.70
CA GLY A 903 -18.58 -18.27 -71.05
C GLY A 903 -19.70 -17.33 -71.52
N ARG A 904 -19.32 -16.08 -71.82
CA ARG A 904 -19.30 -15.55 -73.19
C ARG A 904 -18.20 -14.51 -73.34
#